data_AF-A0A086Q9K1-F1
#
_entry.id   AF-A0A086Q9K1-F1
#
_cell.length_a   1.000
_cell.length_b   1.000
_cell.length_c   1.000
_cell.angle_alpha   90.00
_cell.angle_beta   90.00
_cell.angle_gamma   90.00
#
_symmetry.space_group_name_H-M   'P 1'
#
loop_
_entity.id
_entity.type
_entity.pdbx_description
1 polymer ?
#
loop_
_entity_poly.entity_id
_entity_poly.type
_entity_poly.pdbx_seq_one_letter_code
_entity_poly.pdbx_strand_id
1 'polypeptide(L)'
;MKPSEHCHFVNPTHWTDESPPSLFSRGAIHAIPSQYGPPSIQRKGTTLGTNAEADPVPGAKALSSSGFGIPFSWNRRSPGHISLLEEPSAAGSPSRLSKDSGSYREFVKDFRIDEVLETEYGQRRKAQHYVGSTFYPNLTPGSRGWLNALAVFDKQEPNRLHGLLGTTRNGTPLWTEFPRPPPLESPQVDREAELKEGGGFYRRLSNALPLDREAPDSRDPVCRSISYNLQKLSDTLDVSIVIAFYNEPMSTLLRTIHSILNSTPPPLIREVILVNDYSDDIALLPGGFLDQYTAYLPKTSVVHLDERSGIVSARLAGIQAASSPVIVVLDSHVEVNIGWLEPQLDRLWRSPESIVFPQIDSIIPTDFSFSNTSGIGCWLSFNWDVQERSTLTGAVSSPEAIESPVHAGGLLAFRKDFFLRIGGYDNGFSFWGAENVELSFRTWMCGGRLECIPCARVYHLFREGGVGYATPPEALWKNRMRTASIWMDDYYELAAANNPYHLDHKSVTIGNVEEMEALKKKLNCKNFHWFLDVVDPKHEFRRLGETILGLGHIKSENRRDLCLDVMNNPAKGSSVGLFHCHGLLGNQGFILTKKPSQLRLLLAEKDSHETLCVTPQATMESCDTTLETAQYEFDYDTGTIRWTGEDEWKDTCMQVEPATGNELPLVKWKPCDKANPDQKWSWPPFPSSRYLPEEEKRHRGLLQGPKLMGEPRVLIKSKEDPSLCVDALPHPDHGTRLGATACKPGGSVSQRFFIIGNTGQIMLDAKTISGDALCIGYPDRVFLCEDEKRTRNFSVEIRQNGLVVWTDSPETRQAKACLTLVDAHKFSSPSQGFVRFEACAKTADDASQLWIVKEIQNGTDVTSS
;
A
#
# COMPACT_ATOMS: atom_id res chain seq x y z
N MET A 1 -24.47 -48.94 -7.34
CA MET A 1 -23.98 -49.56 -8.59
C MET A 1 -22.72 -48.83 -9.03
N LYS A 2 -21.79 -49.53 -9.68
CA LYS A 2 -20.53 -49.04 -10.29
C LYS A 2 -20.40 -49.75 -11.67
N PRO A 3 -19.43 -49.43 -12.56
CA PRO A 3 -19.68 -48.62 -13.77
C PRO A 3 -19.40 -49.37 -15.11
N SER A 4 -19.58 -48.69 -16.24
CA SER A 4 -19.10 -49.08 -17.59
C SER A 4 -18.91 -47.80 -18.46
N GLU A 5 -17.73 -47.44 -18.97
CA GLU A 5 -17.07 -47.85 -20.24
C GLU A 5 -17.65 -47.11 -21.50
N HIS A 6 -16.91 -46.70 -22.56
CA HIS A 6 -15.49 -46.90 -22.97
C HIS A 6 -15.01 -45.95 -24.12
N CYS A 7 -13.72 -46.10 -24.53
CA CYS A 7 -12.98 -45.60 -25.74
C CYS A 7 -12.38 -44.17 -25.69
N HIS A 8 -11.07 -43.87 -25.90
CA HIS A 8 -9.96 -44.30 -26.82
C HIS A 8 -10.11 -43.83 -28.29
N PHE A 9 -9.11 -43.37 -29.07
CA PHE A 9 -7.63 -43.16 -29.01
C PHE A 9 -7.31 -41.81 -29.79
N VAL A 10 -6.11 -41.23 -29.94
CA VAL A 10 -4.88 -41.67 -30.67
C VAL A 10 -3.73 -40.67 -30.38
N ASN A 11 -2.48 -41.15 -30.42
CA ASN A 11 -1.22 -40.40 -30.28
C ASN A 11 -0.41 -40.51 -31.60
N PRO A 12 0.42 -39.53 -32.02
CA PRO A 12 1.42 -39.74 -33.08
C PRO A 12 2.86 -39.45 -32.63
N THR A 13 3.76 -40.42 -32.81
CA THR A 13 5.22 -40.26 -32.71
C THR A 13 5.93 -40.92 -33.90
N HIS A 14 7.19 -40.49 -34.11
CA HIS A 14 8.19 -40.97 -35.07
C HIS A 14 8.07 -40.52 -36.54
N TRP A 15 9.12 -39.85 -37.00
CA TRP A 15 10.15 -40.50 -37.84
C TRP A 15 11.56 -40.16 -37.31
N THR A 16 12.49 -41.11 -37.46
CA THR A 16 13.94 -40.99 -37.21
C THR A 16 14.66 -40.80 -38.58
N ASP A 17 15.98 -40.64 -38.77
CA ASP A 17 17.19 -40.81 -37.93
C ASP A 17 18.42 -40.09 -38.58
N GLU A 18 19.62 -40.32 -38.02
CA GLU A 18 20.98 -40.09 -38.56
C GLU A 18 21.75 -38.78 -38.20
N SER A 19 23.08 -38.91 -38.06
CA SER A 19 24.06 -38.01 -37.41
C SER A 19 25.48 -38.27 -37.99
N PRO A 20 26.61 -37.68 -37.50
CA PRO A 20 26.97 -36.31 -37.05
C PRO A 20 28.07 -35.75 -38.04
N PRO A 21 29.33 -35.32 -37.71
CA PRO A 21 29.90 -34.50 -36.61
C PRO A 21 30.81 -33.31 -37.06
N SER A 22 31.37 -32.57 -36.06
CA SER A 22 32.65 -31.79 -36.11
C SER A 22 32.66 -30.43 -36.86
N LEU A 23 33.53 -29.44 -36.60
CA LEU A 23 34.29 -28.95 -35.41
C LEU A 23 34.94 -27.58 -35.77
N PHE A 24 35.18 -26.69 -34.78
CA PHE A 24 35.96 -25.42 -34.90
C PHE A 24 35.35 -24.30 -35.79
N SER A 25 35.56 -22.99 -35.56
CA SER A 25 36.52 -22.27 -34.71
C SER A 25 35.99 -20.93 -34.15
N ARG A 26 36.78 -20.29 -33.27
CA ARG A 26 36.49 -19.04 -32.52
C ARG A 26 36.40 -17.78 -33.40
N GLY A 27 35.59 -16.81 -32.96
CA GLY A 27 35.68 -15.39 -33.35
C GLY A 27 35.07 -14.48 -32.28
N ALA A 28 35.87 -13.60 -31.68
CA ALA A 28 35.42 -12.72 -30.60
C ALA A 28 34.93 -11.36 -31.12
N ILE A 29 33.91 -10.77 -30.48
CA ILE A 29 33.57 -9.34 -30.62
C ILE A 29 33.29 -8.75 -29.22
N HIS A 30 33.76 -7.52 -29.03
CA HIS A 30 33.76 -6.77 -27.77
C HIS A 30 32.39 -6.28 -27.30
N ALA A 31 32.30 -6.07 -25.99
CA ALA A 31 31.28 -5.23 -25.37
C ALA A 31 31.41 -3.74 -25.81
N ILE A 32 30.28 -3.05 -25.92
CA ILE A 32 30.17 -1.59 -26.06
C ILE A 32 29.16 -1.10 -25.00
N PRO A 33 29.43 0.01 -24.26
CA PRO A 33 28.64 0.38 -23.08
C PRO A 33 27.37 1.17 -23.43
N SER A 34 26.36 1.06 -22.57
CA SER A 34 25.14 1.86 -22.63
C SER A 34 25.39 3.30 -22.16
N GLN A 35 25.39 4.25 -23.10
CA GLN A 35 25.22 5.67 -22.82
C GLN A 35 24.08 6.22 -23.67
N TYR A 36 22.91 6.48 -23.07
CA TYR A 36 21.95 7.45 -23.60
C TYR A 36 21.20 8.15 -22.46
N GLY A 37 21.58 9.39 -22.19
CA GLY A 37 20.74 10.36 -21.49
C GLY A 37 19.71 11.00 -22.45
N PRO A 38 18.82 11.87 -21.94
CA PRO A 38 17.71 12.41 -22.72
C PRO A 38 18.16 13.35 -23.84
N PRO A 39 17.50 13.34 -25.02
CA PRO A 39 17.91 14.14 -26.17
C PRO A 39 17.56 15.63 -26.01
N SER A 40 18.57 16.49 -26.13
CA SER A 40 18.41 17.92 -26.26
C SER A 40 17.97 18.31 -27.68
N ILE A 41 16.88 19.06 -27.80
CA ILE A 41 16.42 19.59 -29.09
C ILE A 41 17.28 20.81 -29.48
N GLN A 42 18.28 20.60 -30.34
CA GLN A 42 18.94 21.68 -31.08
C GLN A 42 18.55 21.65 -32.56
N ARG A 43 17.95 22.74 -33.03
CA ARG A 43 17.71 23.00 -34.46
C ARG A 43 19.04 23.17 -35.18
N LYS A 44 19.24 22.45 -36.29
CA LYS A 44 20.20 22.83 -37.33
C LYS A 44 19.43 23.30 -38.56
N GLY A 45 19.65 24.55 -38.95
CA GLY A 45 19.18 25.08 -40.22
C GLY A 45 20.13 24.76 -41.37
N THR A 46 19.60 24.71 -42.57
CA THR A 46 20.36 24.76 -43.83
C THR A 46 20.16 26.12 -44.51
N THR A 47 21.23 26.63 -45.10
CA THR A 47 21.40 28.00 -45.61
C THR A 47 20.81 28.22 -47.01
N LEU A 48 20.29 29.43 -47.27
CA LEU A 48 20.44 30.16 -48.55
C LEU A 48 19.90 31.61 -48.44
N GLY A 49 20.56 32.59 -49.09
CA GLY A 49 19.88 33.80 -49.60
C GLY A 49 19.90 35.13 -48.80
N THR A 50 21.09 35.70 -48.59
CA THR A 50 21.43 37.15 -48.70
C THR A 50 20.34 38.27 -48.66
N ASN A 51 20.57 39.27 -47.77
CA ASN A 51 20.52 40.75 -47.95
C ASN A 51 19.54 41.59 -47.07
N ALA A 52 20.13 42.62 -46.45
CA ALA A 52 19.57 43.91 -45.97
C ALA A 52 18.49 43.90 -44.84
N GLU A 53 18.40 44.86 -43.91
CA GLU A 53 19.29 45.95 -43.45
C GLU A 53 18.80 46.45 -42.05
N ALA A 54 19.70 47.07 -41.25
CA ALA A 54 19.47 48.01 -40.13
C ALA A 54 18.48 47.71 -38.96
N ASP A 55 19.05 47.38 -37.78
CA ASP A 55 19.11 48.18 -36.52
C ASP A 55 18.00 49.21 -36.11
N PRO A 56 17.84 49.57 -34.80
CA PRO A 56 18.25 48.88 -33.57
C PRO A 56 17.26 48.93 -32.35
N VAL A 57 17.67 48.22 -31.29
CA VAL A 57 17.32 48.32 -29.84
C VAL A 57 17.48 49.76 -29.25
N PRO A 58 17.20 50.13 -27.95
CA PRO A 58 16.99 49.33 -26.72
C PRO A 58 15.93 49.83 -25.70
N GLY A 59 15.81 49.16 -24.53
CA GLY A 59 15.36 49.83 -23.29
C GLY A 59 14.82 48.94 -22.16
N ALA A 60 15.70 48.41 -21.29
CA ALA A 60 15.29 47.74 -20.05
C ALA A 60 15.56 48.63 -18.81
N LYS A 61 14.76 48.48 -17.73
CA LYS A 61 15.22 48.55 -16.33
C LYS A 61 14.14 48.11 -15.33
N ALA A 62 14.58 47.45 -14.26
CA ALA A 62 13.78 47.06 -13.10
C ALA A 62 13.90 48.08 -11.95
N LEU A 63 13.01 48.00 -10.94
CA LEU A 63 13.27 48.43 -9.55
C LEU A 63 12.24 47.84 -8.57
N SER A 64 12.47 48.05 -7.27
CA SER A 64 12.13 47.11 -6.19
C SER A 64 11.06 47.54 -5.15
N SER A 65 10.57 46.54 -4.41
CA SER A 65 10.31 46.53 -2.94
C SER A 65 9.00 47.06 -2.31
N SER A 66 8.66 46.43 -1.15
CA SER A 66 7.53 46.69 -0.21
C SER A 66 6.11 46.41 -0.73
N GLY A 67 5.13 45.96 0.07
CA GLY A 67 5.06 45.63 1.51
C GLY A 67 3.65 45.91 2.07
N PHE A 68 3.21 45.19 3.12
CA PHE A 68 1.86 45.20 3.75
C PHE A 68 0.77 44.31 3.11
N GLY A 69 -0.21 43.90 3.93
CA GLY A 69 -1.27 42.94 3.54
C GLY A 69 -2.57 43.07 4.35
N ILE A 70 -3.35 41.97 4.34
CA ILE A 70 -4.70 41.77 4.93
C ILE A 70 -5.84 42.62 4.29
N PRO A 71 -7.13 42.26 4.44
CA PRO A 71 -7.85 41.35 3.53
C PRO A 71 -8.97 42.04 2.74
N PHE A 72 -9.42 41.44 1.62
CA PHE A 72 -10.60 41.92 0.89
C PHE A 72 -11.80 40.96 0.99
N SER A 73 -12.87 41.48 1.62
CA SER A 73 -14.18 40.86 1.72
C SER A 73 -14.94 40.90 0.39
N TRP A 74 -15.60 39.80 0.05
CA TRP A 74 -16.55 39.74 -1.07
C TRP A 74 -17.74 40.69 -0.83
N ASN A 75 -18.04 41.55 -1.81
CA ASN A 75 -19.20 42.43 -1.75
C ASN A 75 -20.15 42.17 -2.93
N ARG A 76 -21.45 42.12 -2.65
CA ARG A 76 -22.51 41.73 -3.60
C ARG A 76 -22.59 42.71 -4.78
N ARG A 77 -22.85 42.20 -5.98
CA ARG A 77 -23.44 42.98 -7.09
C ARG A 77 -24.83 42.47 -7.41
N SER A 78 -25.81 43.36 -7.35
CA SER A 78 -27.17 43.14 -7.84
C SER A 78 -27.21 43.19 -9.37
N PRO A 79 -28.07 42.42 -10.06
CA PRO A 79 -28.24 42.51 -11.50
C PRO A 79 -29.10 43.71 -11.90
N GLY A 80 -28.77 44.36 -13.01
CA GLY A 80 -29.54 45.47 -13.59
C GLY A 80 -30.71 44.99 -14.45
N HIS A 81 -31.76 45.81 -14.54
CA HIS A 81 -32.88 45.62 -15.45
C HIS A 81 -32.44 45.64 -16.93
N ILE A 82 -32.94 44.69 -17.73
CA ILE A 82 -33.08 44.83 -19.18
C ILE A 82 -34.53 44.48 -19.55
N SER A 83 -35.06 45.20 -20.53
CA SER A 83 -36.48 45.33 -20.86
C SER A 83 -37.05 44.22 -21.75
N LEU A 84 -38.38 44.07 -21.65
CA LEU A 84 -39.25 43.20 -22.44
C LEU A 84 -39.10 43.38 -23.96
N LEU A 85 -39.19 42.26 -24.70
CA LEU A 85 -39.66 42.20 -26.10
C LEU A 85 -40.57 40.96 -26.27
N GLU A 86 -41.37 40.97 -27.34
CA GLU A 86 -42.70 40.36 -27.42
C GLU A 86 -42.74 38.85 -27.76
N GLU A 87 -43.84 38.19 -27.37
CA GLU A 87 -44.19 36.82 -27.78
C GLU A 87 -44.79 36.76 -29.20
N PRO A 88 -44.65 35.61 -29.89
CA PRO A 88 -45.65 35.13 -30.83
C PRO A 88 -46.31 33.83 -30.37
N SER A 89 -47.64 33.79 -30.42
CA SER A 89 -48.49 32.67 -30.02
C SER A 89 -48.45 31.48 -30.98
N ALA A 90 -48.40 30.25 -30.45
CA ALA A 90 -48.90 29.05 -31.13
C ALA A 90 -49.37 27.99 -30.11
N ALA A 91 -50.51 27.35 -30.37
CA ALA A 91 -51.15 26.41 -29.46
C ALA A 91 -50.79 24.94 -29.74
N GLY A 92 -50.68 24.13 -28.67
CA GLY A 92 -50.52 22.68 -28.73
C GLY A 92 -50.56 22.06 -27.34
N SER A 93 -51.67 21.41 -26.97
CA SER A 93 -51.90 20.89 -25.61
C SER A 93 -51.39 19.45 -25.42
N PRO A 94 -50.61 19.15 -24.37
CA PRO A 94 -50.45 17.79 -23.85
C PRO A 94 -51.60 17.41 -22.90
N SER A 95 -51.90 16.12 -22.80
CA SER A 95 -52.99 15.54 -22.00
C SER A 95 -52.78 15.69 -20.49
N ARG A 96 -53.89 15.87 -19.75
CA ARG A 96 -53.90 16.10 -18.30
C ARG A 96 -53.80 14.81 -17.49
N LEU A 97 -52.83 14.74 -16.58
CA LEU A 97 -53.05 14.11 -15.26
C LEU A 97 -54.13 14.90 -14.49
N SER A 98 -54.93 14.24 -13.66
CA SER A 98 -56.11 14.84 -13.00
C SER A 98 -55.75 15.99 -12.05
N LYS A 99 -56.16 17.22 -12.40
CA LYS A 99 -55.85 18.47 -11.69
C LYS A 99 -56.97 18.95 -10.75
N ASP A 100 -57.60 18.05 -10.00
CA ASP A 100 -58.68 18.42 -9.05
C ASP A 100 -58.32 18.18 -7.58
N SER A 101 -57.67 19.19 -6.99
CA SER A 101 -58.05 19.71 -5.67
C SER A 101 -57.42 21.09 -5.47
N GLY A 102 -58.16 22.04 -4.89
CA GLY A 102 -57.62 23.38 -4.57
C GLY A 102 -56.42 23.30 -3.61
N SER A 103 -56.48 22.33 -2.69
CA SER A 103 -55.45 21.98 -1.71
C SER A 103 -54.05 21.81 -2.32
N TYR A 104 -53.90 21.08 -3.44
CA TYR A 104 -52.58 20.89 -4.05
C TYR A 104 -51.95 22.21 -4.55
N ARG A 105 -52.76 23.14 -5.06
CA ARG A 105 -52.28 24.45 -5.55
C ARG A 105 -51.92 25.43 -4.44
N GLU A 106 -52.53 25.31 -3.27
CA GLU A 106 -52.13 26.07 -2.07
C GLU A 106 -50.87 25.44 -1.45
N PHE A 107 -50.84 24.11 -1.28
CA PHE A 107 -49.68 23.37 -0.76
C PHE A 107 -48.39 23.62 -1.56
N VAL A 108 -48.47 23.63 -2.91
CA VAL A 108 -47.33 23.95 -3.79
C VAL A 108 -46.81 25.39 -3.62
N LYS A 109 -47.68 26.34 -3.27
CA LYS A 109 -47.28 27.73 -2.98
C LYS A 109 -46.57 27.84 -1.63
N ASP A 110 -47.06 27.15 -0.61
CA ASP A 110 -46.50 27.21 0.74
C ASP A 110 -45.07 26.63 0.80
N PHE A 111 -44.78 25.59 0.01
CA PHE A 111 -43.45 24.96 -0.08
C PHE A 111 -42.48 25.60 -1.09
N ARG A 112 -42.92 26.59 -1.89
CA ARG A 112 -42.13 27.25 -2.94
C ARG A 112 -41.29 26.28 -3.80
N ILE A 113 -41.94 25.26 -4.37
CA ILE A 113 -41.26 24.16 -5.08
C ILE A 113 -40.27 24.65 -6.15
N ASP A 114 -40.61 25.68 -6.92
CA ASP A 114 -39.72 26.26 -7.94
C ASP A 114 -38.43 26.86 -7.35
N GLU A 115 -38.47 27.37 -6.11
CA GLU A 115 -37.29 27.85 -5.39
C GLU A 115 -36.42 26.65 -4.99
N VAL A 116 -37.01 25.57 -4.45
CA VAL A 116 -36.26 24.33 -4.10
C VAL A 116 -35.63 23.67 -5.33
N LEU A 117 -36.39 23.55 -6.43
CA LEU A 117 -35.89 22.98 -7.69
C LEU A 117 -34.75 23.80 -8.30
N GLU A 118 -34.74 25.11 -8.09
CA GLU A 118 -33.62 25.97 -8.50
C GLU A 118 -32.44 25.90 -7.52
N THR A 119 -32.67 26.00 -6.21
CA THR A 119 -31.58 26.09 -5.22
C THR A 119 -30.87 24.76 -5.00
N GLU A 120 -31.59 23.63 -5.01
CA GLU A 120 -31.00 22.32 -4.73
C GLU A 120 -30.59 21.56 -6.00
N TYR A 121 -31.36 21.68 -7.10
CA TYR A 121 -31.12 20.90 -8.32
C TYR A 121 -30.78 21.76 -9.55
N GLY A 122 -30.81 23.10 -9.43
CA GLY A 122 -30.38 24.01 -10.48
C GLY A 122 -31.25 23.98 -11.74
N GLN A 123 -32.57 23.91 -11.61
CA GLN A 123 -33.51 23.76 -12.75
C GLN A 123 -33.23 24.67 -13.95
N ARG A 124 -32.87 25.96 -13.76
CA ARG A 124 -32.53 26.88 -14.86
C ARG A 124 -31.25 26.54 -15.61
N ARG A 125 -30.37 25.74 -15.02
CA ARG A 125 -29.15 25.20 -15.66
C ARG A 125 -29.43 23.92 -16.46
N LYS A 126 -30.67 23.41 -16.45
CA LYS A 126 -31.07 22.20 -17.17
C LYS A 126 -31.84 22.51 -18.44
N ALA A 127 -31.57 21.75 -19.50
CA ALA A 127 -32.20 21.92 -20.80
C ALA A 127 -33.67 21.46 -20.83
N GLN A 128 -34.01 20.52 -19.95
CA GLN A 128 -35.36 20.02 -19.71
C GLN A 128 -35.84 20.48 -18.32
N HIS A 129 -37.14 20.76 -18.18
CA HIS A 129 -37.74 21.08 -16.88
C HIS A 129 -37.95 19.81 -16.07
N TYR A 130 -37.91 19.92 -14.74
CA TYR A 130 -38.30 18.83 -13.86
C TYR A 130 -39.82 18.69 -13.82
N VAL A 131 -40.31 17.46 -13.96
CA VAL A 131 -41.76 17.15 -14.05
C VAL A 131 -42.29 16.34 -12.86
N GLY A 132 -41.39 15.84 -12.01
CA GLY A 132 -41.71 14.94 -10.90
C GLY A 132 -41.96 13.50 -11.31
N SER A 133 -41.66 12.57 -10.41
CA SER A 133 -41.73 11.15 -10.74
C SER A 133 -43.14 10.59 -10.65
N THR A 134 -43.56 9.89 -11.70
CA THR A 134 -44.85 9.19 -11.76
C THR A 134 -44.81 7.82 -11.07
N PHE A 135 -43.62 7.27 -10.83
CA PHE A 135 -43.44 5.95 -10.20
C PHE A 135 -43.57 5.97 -8.67
N TYR A 136 -43.42 7.12 -8.02
CA TYR A 136 -43.43 7.24 -6.55
C TYR A 136 -44.50 8.22 -6.02
N PRO A 137 -45.80 8.07 -6.40
CA PRO A 137 -46.86 9.03 -6.05
C PRO A 137 -47.22 9.04 -4.56
N ASN A 138 -46.86 7.99 -3.82
CA ASN A 138 -47.25 7.79 -2.42
C ASN A 138 -46.23 8.37 -1.42
N LEU A 139 -45.24 9.14 -1.87
CA LEU A 139 -44.30 9.79 -0.98
C LEU A 139 -44.95 10.96 -0.23
N THR A 140 -44.58 11.15 1.02
CA THR A 140 -45.09 12.20 1.90
C THR A 140 -44.73 13.57 1.33
N PRO A 141 -45.70 14.43 0.96
CA PRO A 141 -45.38 15.75 0.39
C PRO A 141 -44.55 16.60 1.36
N GLY A 142 -43.55 17.30 0.83
CA GLY A 142 -42.56 18.06 1.61
C GLY A 142 -41.43 17.23 2.25
N SER A 143 -41.48 15.90 2.19
CA SER A 143 -40.40 15.02 2.66
C SER A 143 -39.16 15.08 1.76
N ARG A 144 -38.01 14.60 2.26
CA ARG A 144 -36.73 14.68 1.53
C ARG A 144 -36.78 13.81 0.28
N GLY A 145 -37.33 12.60 0.40
CA GLY A 145 -37.56 11.69 -0.71
C GLY A 145 -38.54 12.22 -1.75
N TRP A 146 -39.61 12.89 -1.32
CA TRP A 146 -40.56 13.51 -2.24
C TRP A 146 -39.90 14.63 -3.05
N LEU A 147 -39.13 15.52 -2.41
CA LEU A 147 -38.38 16.57 -3.10
C LEU A 147 -37.34 15.99 -4.09
N ASN A 148 -36.59 14.95 -3.69
CA ASN A 148 -35.65 14.24 -4.57
C ASN A 148 -36.38 13.59 -5.77
N ALA A 149 -37.62 13.13 -5.60
CA ALA A 149 -38.47 12.60 -6.65
C ALA A 149 -39.07 13.68 -7.58
N LEU A 150 -39.06 14.97 -7.20
CA LEU A 150 -39.47 16.05 -8.10
C LEU A 150 -38.46 16.29 -9.22
N ALA A 151 -37.16 16.16 -8.92
CA ALA A 151 -36.04 16.48 -9.82
C ALA A 151 -35.74 15.40 -10.88
N VAL A 152 -36.74 15.03 -11.69
CA VAL A 152 -36.63 14.08 -12.81
C VAL A 152 -37.19 14.67 -14.11
N PHE A 153 -36.70 14.22 -15.26
CA PHE A 153 -37.20 14.63 -16.57
C PHE A 153 -38.44 13.83 -17.00
N ASP A 154 -39.01 14.22 -18.13
CA ASP A 154 -40.16 13.57 -18.75
C ASP A 154 -39.77 12.24 -19.43
N LYS A 155 -40.77 11.44 -19.83
CA LYS A 155 -40.62 10.10 -20.43
C LYS A 155 -39.86 9.12 -19.53
N GLN A 156 -40.34 8.98 -18.31
CA GLN A 156 -39.83 8.00 -17.35
C GLN A 156 -40.33 6.58 -17.71
N GLU A 157 -39.43 5.61 -17.67
CA GLU A 157 -39.69 4.19 -17.95
C GLU A 157 -39.08 3.33 -16.82
N PRO A 158 -39.46 2.05 -16.64
CA PRO A 158 -38.92 1.21 -15.56
C PRO A 158 -37.39 1.06 -15.56
N ASN A 159 -36.75 1.20 -16.72
CA ASN A 159 -35.30 1.23 -16.95
C ASN A 159 -34.77 2.65 -17.27
N ARG A 160 -35.56 3.69 -17.01
CA ARG A 160 -35.24 5.12 -17.19
C ARG A 160 -35.87 5.94 -16.06
N LEU A 161 -35.54 5.61 -14.81
CA LEU A 161 -36.25 6.14 -13.64
C LEU A 161 -36.17 7.67 -13.49
N HIS A 162 -35.14 8.31 -14.05
CA HIS A 162 -34.96 9.77 -14.05
C HIS A 162 -35.41 10.47 -15.36
N GLY A 163 -36.05 9.76 -16.30
CA GLY A 163 -36.55 10.30 -17.57
C GLY A 163 -35.55 10.21 -18.72
N LEU A 164 -35.80 10.95 -19.82
CA LEU A 164 -34.98 10.88 -21.03
C LEU A 164 -33.66 11.66 -20.89
N LEU A 165 -32.58 10.93 -20.63
CA LEU A 165 -31.21 11.43 -20.41
C LEU A 165 -30.49 11.77 -21.73
N GLY A 166 -29.63 12.80 -21.72
CA GLY A 166 -28.67 13.03 -22.81
C GLY A 166 -29.27 13.42 -24.17
N THR A 167 -30.55 13.83 -24.22
CA THR A 167 -31.27 14.19 -25.44
C THR A 167 -31.79 15.62 -25.43
N THR A 168 -31.88 16.25 -26.60
CA THR A 168 -32.61 17.52 -26.81
C THR A 168 -34.11 17.36 -26.53
N ARG A 169 -34.84 18.48 -26.39
CA ARG A 169 -36.31 18.49 -26.23
C ARG A 169 -37.07 17.75 -27.36
N ASN A 170 -36.46 17.65 -28.54
CA ASN A 170 -37.02 16.94 -29.69
C ASN A 170 -36.70 15.42 -29.67
N GLY A 171 -36.01 14.93 -28.64
CA GLY A 171 -35.58 13.54 -28.50
C GLY A 171 -34.29 13.18 -29.26
N THR A 172 -33.57 14.15 -29.82
CA THR A 172 -32.30 13.89 -30.52
C THR A 172 -31.19 13.61 -29.49
N PRO A 173 -30.47 12.48 -29.55
CA PRO A 173 -29.35 12.23 -28.65
C PRO A 173 -28.18 13.17 -28.93
N LEU A 174 -27.48 13.58 -27.88
CA LEU A 174 -26.25 14.38 -27.96
C LEU A 174 -24.99 13.52 -28.13
N TRP A 175 -25.07 12.26 -27.68
CA TRP A 175 -24.06 11.24 -27.95
C TRP A 175 -24.65 10.25 -28.96
N THR A 176 -24.08 10.21 -30.17
CA THR A 176 -24.45 9.24 -31.20
C THR A 176 -23.46 8.07 -31.16
N GLU A 177 -23.97 6.84 -31.17
CA GLU A 177 -23.15 5.63 -31.22
C GLU A 177 -22.25 5.61 -32.47
N PHE A 178 -21.00 5.23 -32.26
CA PHE A 178 -20.03 5.07 -33.35
C PHE A 178 -20.31 3.78 -34.13
N PRO A 179 -19.85 3.66 -35.40
CA PRO A 179 -19.93 2.40 -36.13
C PRO A 179 -19.28 1.26 -35.35
N ARG A 180 -19.99 0.15 -35.18
CA ARG A 180 -19.48 -1.01 -34.43
C ARG A 180 -18.20 -1.55 -35.08
N PRO A 181 -17.07 -1.62 -34.35
CA PRO A 181 -15.83 -2.15 -34.90
C PRO A 181 -15.87 -3.69 -35.00
N PRO A 182 -14.94 -4.33 -35.73
CA PRO A 182 -14.79 -5.79 -35.71
C PRO A 182 -14.52 -6.33 -34.30
N PRO A 183 -14.81 -7.61 -34.00
CA PRO A 183 -14.36 -8.25 -32.76
C PRO A 183 -12.85 -8.11 -32.56
N LEU A 184 -12.40 -7.94 -31.31
CA LEU A 184 -10.99 -7.71 -30.99
C LEU A 184 -10.07 -8.84 -31.47
N GLU A 185 -10.56 -10.09 -31.41
CA GLU A 185 -9.85 -11.31 -31.85
C GLU A 185 -9.91 -11.53 -33.38
N SER A 186 -10.28 -10.51 -34.17
CA SER A 186 -10.30 -10.63 -35.64
C SER A 186 -8.87 -10.54 -36.23
N PRO A 187 -8.47 -11.35 -37.22
CA PRO A 187 -7.09 -11.36 -37.76
C PRO A 187 -6.57 -10.02 -38.30
N GLN A 188 -7.46 -9.09 -38.63
CA GLN A 188 -7.15 -7.74 -39.13
C GLN A 188 -7.08 -6.66 -38.05
N VAL A 189 -7.22 -7.02 -36.76
CA VAL A 189 -7.19 -6.10 -35.62
C VAL A 189 -5.92 -6.31 -34.80
N ASP A 190 -5.19 -5.23 -34.54
CA ASP A 190 -4.06 -5.24 -33.61
C ASP A 190 -4.58 -5.13 -32.17
N ARG A 191 -4.77 -6.28 -31.53
CA ARG A 191 -5.28 -6.40 -30.16
C ARG A 191 -4.51 -5.53 -29.16
N GLU A 192 -3.19 -5.52 -29.24
CA GLU A 192 -2.34 -4.78 -28.29
C GLU A 192 -2.47 -3.26 -28.50
N ALA A 193 -2.48 -2.80 -29.76
CA ALA A 193 -2.67 -1.39 -30.07
C ALA A 193 -4.07 -0.89 -29.63
N GLU A 194 -5.13 -1.65 -29.88
CA GLU A 194 -6.51 -1.29 -29.50
C GLU A 194 -6.69 -1.18 -27.97
N LEU A 195 -6.20 -2.17 -27.23
CA LEU A 195 -6.26 -2.15 -25.77
C LEU A 195 -5.43 -1.00 -25.21
N LYS A 196 -4.23 -0.76 -25.78
CA LYS A 196 -3.37 0.36 -25.39
C LYS A 196 -4.01 1.72 -25.64
N GLU A 197 -4.72 1.92 -26.76
CA GLU A 197 -5.44 3.17 -27.06
C GLU A 197 -6.60 3.45 -26.09
N GLY A 198 -7.25 2.40 -25.57
CA GLY A 198 -8.24 2.53 -24.50
C GLY A 198 -7.67 2.61 -23.08
N GLY A 199 -6.36 2.41 -22.89
CA GLY A 199 -5.76 2.27 -21.56
C GLY A 199 -6.18 0.97 -20.87
N GLY A 200 -6.15 -0.15 -21.58
CA GLY A 200 -6.45 -1.50 -21.10
C GLY A 200 -7.85 -2.03 -21.46
N PHE A 201 -8.58 -1.41 -22.41
CA PHE A 201 -9.88 -1.90 -22.86
C PHE A 201 -10.23 -1.49 -24.29
N TYR A 202 -11.19 -2.16 -24.92
CA TYR A 202 -11.57 -1.92 -26.32
C TYR A 202 -12.43 -0.66 -26.49
N ARG A 203 -11.80 0.52 -26.42
CA ARG A 203 -12.47 1.84 -26.44
C ARG A 203 -13.37 2.05 -27.66
N ARG A 204 -12.98 1.57 -28.85
CA ARG A 204 -13.81 1.68 -30.07
C ARG A 204 -15.14 0.94 -29.93
N LEU A 205 -15.17 -0.20 -29.25
CA LEU A 205 -16.41 -0.91 -28.96
C LEU A 205 -17.25 -0.17 -27.92
N SER A 206 -16.64 0.39 -26.86
CA SER A 206 -17.37 1.25 -25.91
C SER A 206 -18.06 2.42 -26.61
N ASN A 207 -17.41 3.08 -27.57
CA ASN A 207 -18.01 4.20 -28.31
C ASN A 207 -19.21 3.79 -29.18
N ALA A 208 -19.29 2.51 -29.56
CA ALA A 208 -20.34 1.91 -30.38
C ALA A 208 -21.42 1.16 -29.56
N LEU A 209 -21.42 1.30 -28.23
CA LEU A 209 -22.39 0.70 -27.33
C LEU A 209 -23.32 1.77 -26.74
N PRO A 210 -24.64 1.50 -26.62
CA PRO A 210 -25.58 2.42 -26.01
C PRO A 210 -25.15 2.89 -24.61
N LEU A 211 -25.46 4.14 -24.28
CA LEU A 211 -25.30 4.68 -22.93
C LEU A 211 -26.39 4.16 -21.98
N ASP A 212 -27.59 3.88 -22.52
CA ASP A 212 -28.74 3.30 -21.79
C ASP A 212 -28.81 1.77 -21.90
N ARG A 213 -27.67 1.07 -22.03
CA ARG A 213 -27.69 -0.40 -22.10
C ARG A 213 -28.10 -1.00 -20.75
N GLU A 214 -28.90 -2.06 -20.77
CA GLU A 214 -29.38 -2.71 -19.56
C GLU A 214 -28.35 -3.71 -19.02
N ALA A 215 -27.98 -3.55 -17.74
CA ALA A 215 -27.19 -4.53 -17.02
C ALA A 215 -28.11 -5.66 -16.49
N PRO A 216 -27.74 -6.95 -16.61
CA PRO A 216 -28.59 -8.05 -16.19
C PRO A 216 -28.69 -8.13 -14.66
N ASP A 217 -29.86 -8.49 -14.12
CA ASP A 217 -30.03 -8.72 -12.68
C ASP A 217 -29.22 -9.94 -12.23
N SER A 218 -28.03 -9.69 -11.66
CA SER A 218 -27.08 -10.70 -11.16
C SER A 218 -27.23 -10.98 -9.67
N ARG A 219 -28.21 -10.37 -9.00
CA ARG A 219 -28.46 -10.59 -7.56
C ARG A 219 -28.91 -12.03 -7.33
N ASP A 220 -28.46 -12.64 -6.24
CA ASP A 220 -28.93 -13.96 -5.84
C ASP A 220 -30.44 -13.95 -5.50
N PRO A 221 -31.16 -15.09 -5.62
CA PRO A 221 -32.60 -15.14 -5.39
C PRO A 221 -33.05 -14.61 -4.01
N VAL A 222 -32.22 -14.80 -2.97
CA VAL A 222 -32.47 -14.27 -1.63
C VAL A 222 -32.55 -12.74 -1.63
N CYS A 223 -31.67 -12.06 -2.35
CA CYS A 223 -31.64 -10.61 -2.47
C CYS A 223 -32.83 -10.05 -3.25
N ARG A 224 -33.28 -10.74 -4.31
CA ARG A 224 -34.44 -10.31 -5.12
C ARG A 224 -35.77 -10.35 -4.37
N SER A 225 -35.85 -11.13 -3.29
CA SER A 225 -37.06 -11.25 -2.45
C SER A 225 -37.28 -10.10 -1.47
N ILE A 226 -36.29 -9.20 -1.33
CA ILE A 226 -36.29 -8.13 -0.31
C ILE A 226 -36.89 -6.86 -0.90
N SER A 227 -37.73 -6.18 -0.11
CA SER A 227 -38.24 -4.85 -0.41
C SER A 227 -37.80 -3.86 0.66
N TYR A 228 -37.45 -2.64 0.23
CA TYR A 228 -36.91 -1.59 1.09
C TYR A 228 -37.89 -0.42 1.20
N ASN A 229 -38.01 0.16 2.39
CA ASN A 229 -38.87 1.32 2.60
C ASN A 229 -38.18 2.60 2.08
N LEU A 230 -38.44 2.94 0.82
CA LEU A 230 -37.81 4.08 0.15
C LEU A 230 -38.07 5.42 0.84
N GLN A 231 -39.26 5.64 1.43
CA GLN A 231 -39.56 6.87 2.19
C GLN A 231 -38.64 6.98 3.40
N LYS A 232 -38.55 5.92 4.21
CA LYS A 232 -37.67 5.86 5.39
C LYS A 232 -36.20 6.10 5.02
N LEU A 233 -35.72 5.46 3.96
CA LEU A 233 -34.32 5.59 3.51
C LEU A 233 -34.05 7.02 3.03
N SER A 234 -34.86 7.56 2.11
CA SER A 234 -34.67 8.91 1.56
C SER A 234 -34.84 10.04 2.58
N ASP A 235 -35.68 9.88 3.60
CA ASP A 235 -35.85 10.90 4.66
C ASP A 235 -34.73 10.92 5.69
N THR A 236 -33.87 9.89 5.73
CA THR A 236 -32.81 9.78 6.73
C THR A 236 -31.40 9.70 6.15
N LEU A 237 -31.28 9.23 4.90
CA LEU A 237 -30.05 8.82 4.23
C LEU A 237 -30.16 9.02 2.70
N ASP A 238 -30.62 10.18 2.22
CA ASP A 238 -30.42 10.52 0.82
C ASP A 238 -28.93 10.72 0.49
N VAL A 239 -28.61 10.66 -0.81
CA VAL A 239 -27.26 10.36 -1.31
C VAL A 239 -26.73 11.41 -2.27
N SER A 240 -25.48 11.81 -2.05
CA SER A 240 -24.63 12.46 -3.06
C SER A 240 -23.67 11.41 -3.60
N ILE A 241 -23.72 11.16 -4.91
CA ILE A 241 -22.79 10.24 -5.58
C ILE A 241 -21.59 11.06 -6.07
N VAL A 242 -20.36 10.65 -5.76
CA VAL A 242 -19.11 11.32 -6.13
C VAL A 242 -18.32 10.41 -7.08
N ILE A 243 -18.04 10.91 -8.28
CA ILE A 243 -17.30 10.20 -9.33
C ILE A 243 -16.06 11.02 -9.67
N ALA A 244 -14.89 10.59 -9.21
CA ALA A 244 -13.60 11.19 -9.59
C ALA A 244 -13.13 10.61 -10.93
N PHE A 245 -12.61 11.44 -11.83
CA PHE A 245 -12.08 11.01 -13.11
C PHE A 245 -10.91 11.89 -13.59
N TYR A 246 -10.03 11.27 -14.37
CA TYR A 246 -8.95 11.92 -15.12
C TYR A 246 -8.85 11.26 -16.48
N ASN A 247 -9.01 12.00 -17.57
CA ASN A 247 -8.93 11.49 -18.96
C ASN A 247 -9.75 10.20 -19.20
N GLU A 248 -10.93 10.08 -18.58
CA GLU A 248 -11.83 8.96 -18.81
C GLU A 248 -12.48 9.07 -20.21
N PRO A 249 -12.44 8.02 -21.04
CA PRO A 249 -13.17 8.03 -22.29
C PRO A 249 -14.65 8.37 -22.12
N MET A 250 -15.14 9.36 -22.88
CA MET A 250 -16.48 9.91 -22.73
C MET A 250 -17.60 8.85 -22.72
N SER A 251 -17.45 7.76 -23.49
CA SER A 251 -18.46 6.68 -23.54
C SER A 251 -18.57 5.88 -22.24
N THR A 252 -17.47 5.65 -21.50
CA THR A 252 -17.50 4.96 -20.20
C THR A 252 -18.00 5.89 -19.09
N LEU A 253 -17.55 7.15 -19.08
CA LEU A 253 -18.02 8.16 -18.12
C LEU A 253 -19.54 8.41 -18.26
N LEU A 254 -20.03 8.66 -19.47
CA LEU A 254 -21.45 8.91 -19.69
C LEU A 254 -22.31 7.67 -19.42
N ARG A 255 -21.86 6.47 -19.79
CA ARG A 255 -22.60 5.22 -19.50
C ARG A 255 -22.70 4.97 -17.99
N THR A 256 -21.67 5.31 -17.23
CA THR A 256 -21.71 5.28 -15.75
C THR A 256 -22.84 6.16 -15.21
N ILE A 257 -22.91 7.41 -15.66
CA ILE A 257 -23.93 8.37 -15.18
C ILE A 257 -25.34 7.95 -15.63
N HIS A 258 -25.48 7.48 -16.86
CA HIS A 258 -26.75 6.96 -17.38
C HIS A 258 -27.20 5.73 -16.58
N SER A 259 -26.33 4.75 -16.34
CA SER A 259 -26.63 3.56 -15.55
C SER A 259 -27.12 3.91 -14.14
N ILE A 260 -26.43 4.84 -13.45
CA ILE A 260 -26.83 5.34 -12.12
C ILE A 260 -28.24 5.95 -12.13
N LEU A 261 -28.51 6.85 -13.08
CA LEU A 261 -29.80 7.56 -13.16
C LEU A 261 -30.94 6.67 -13.69
N ASN A 262 -30.63 5.69 -14.55
CA ASN A 262 -31.61 4.76 -15.09
C ASN A 262 -32.05 3.72 -14.05
N SER A 263 -31.12 3.20 -13.25
CA SER A 263 -31.34 2.04 -12.36
C SER A 263 -31.57 2.39 -10.87
N THR A 264 -31.45 3.66 -10.46
CA THR A 264 -31.62 4.05 -9.05
C THR A 264 -32.92 4.82 -8.79
N PRO A 265 -33.70 4.48 -7.75
CA PRO A 265 -34.90 5.23 -7.37
C PRO A 265 -34.63 6.73 -7.14
N PRO A 266 -35.30 7.65 -7.86
CA PRO A 266 -35.22 9.10 -7.68
C PRO A 266 -35.35 9.63 -6.25
N PRO A 267 -36.10 9.03 -5.31
CA PRO A 267 -36.17 9.52 -3.94
C PRO A 267 -34.82 9.46 -3.21
N LEU A 268 -33.94 8.52 -3.57
CA LEU A 268 -32.70 8.24 -2.84
C LEU A 268 -31.53 9.14 -3.25
N ILE A 269 -31.42 9.48 -4.55
CA ILE A 269 -30.35 10.33 -5.06
C ILE A 269 -30.77 11.80 -4.96
N ARG A 270 -29.97 12.59 -4.24
CA ARG A 270 -30.01 14.06 -4.26
C ARG A 270 -29.24 14.61 -5.45
N GLU A 271 -28.00 14.16 -5.64
CA GLU A 271 -27.07 14.70 -6.64
C GLU A 271 -26.03 13.68 -7.11
N VAL A 272 -25.48 13.92 -8.31
CA VAL A 272 -24.31 13.21 -8.86
C VAL A 272 -23.23 14.25 -9.18
N ILE A 273 -22.11 14.20 -8.49
CA ILE A 273 -21.00 15.14 -8.58
C ILE A 273 -19.85 14.46 -9.32
N LEU A 274 -19.56 14.94 -10.52
CA LEU A 274 -18.39 14.54 -11.29
C LEU A 274 -17.21 15.42 -10.88
N VAL A 275 -16.07 14.84 -10.53
CA VAL A 275 -14.86 15.59 -10.16
C VAL A 275 -13.76 15.32 -11.17
N ASN A 276 -13.47 16.32 -11.99
CA ASN A 276 -12.39 16.30 -12.96
C ASN A 276 -11.06 16.64 -12.27
N ASP A 277 -10.19 15.64 -12.10
CA ASP A 277 -8.81 15.77 -11.56
C ASP A 277 -7.85 16.33 -12.63
N TYR A 278 -8.22 17.46 -13.24
CA TYR A 278 -7.42 18.20 -14.24
C TYR A 278 -7.07 17.39 -15.50
N SER A 279 -8.09 16.79 -16.13
CA SER A 279 -8.01 16.15 -17.46
C SER A 279 -7.52 17.11 -18.54
N ASP A 280 -6.75 16.61 -19.53
CA ASP A 280 -6.26 17.37 -20.69
C ASP A 280 -7.07 17.17 -21.98
N ASP A 281 -8.02 16.22 -22.00
CA ASP A 281 -8.99 16.08 -23.10
C ASP A 281 -9.92 17.31 -23.18
N ILE A 282 -9.93 17.97 -24.34
CA ILE A 282 -10.75 19.16 -24.65
C ILE A 282 -12.24 18.93 -24.38
N ALA A 283 -12.73 17.69 -24.53
CA ALA A 283 -14.13 17.35 -24.25
C ALA A 283 -14.47 17.35 -22.74
N LEU A 284 -13.45 17.21 -21.88
CA LEU A 284 -13.56 17.16 -20.41
C LEU A 284 -13.16 18.47 -19.71
N LEU A 285 -12.50 19.40 -20.41
CA LEU A 285 -12.14 20.72 -19.89
C LEU A 285 -13.38 21.59 -19.54
N PRO A 286 -13.25 22.59 -18.65
CA PRO A 286 -14.33 23.54 -18.33
C PRO A 286 -14.92 24.19 -19.59
N GLY A 287 -16.24 24.18 -19.73
CA GLY A 287 -16.98 24.63 -20.90
C GLY A 287 -16.99 23.65 -22.10
N GLY A 288 -16.30 22.51 -21.97
CA GLY A 288 -16.22 21.45 -22.96
C GLY A 288 -17.53 20.68 -23.16
N PHE A 289 -17.44 19.55 -23.87
CA PHE A 289 -18.62 18.73 -24.19
C PHE A 289 -19.29 18.16 -22.93
N LEU A 290 -18.52 17.75 -21.91
CA LEU A 290 -19.06 17.23 -20.66
C LEU A 290 -20.01 18.24 -19.98
N ASP A 291 -19.57 19.48 -19.79
CA ASP A 291 -20.36 20.54 -19.16
C ASP A 291 -21.66 20.79 -19.91
N GLN A 292 -21.57 20.87 -21.25
CA GLN A 292 -22.73 21.01 -22.13
C GLN A 292 -23.69 19.83 -21.99
N TYR A 293 -23.18 18.60 -21.86
CA TYR A 293 -23.96 17.39 -21.66
C TYR A 293 -24.64 17.35 -20.28
N THR A 294 -24.02 17.88 -19.22
CA THR A 294 -24.60 17.87 -17.86
C THR A 294 -25.89 18.71 -17.73
N ALA A 295 -26.14 19.66 -18.65
CA ALA A 295 -27.42 20.35 -18.74
C ALA A 295 -28.58 19.40 -19.14
N TYR A 296 -28.27 18.28 -19.77
CA TYR A 296 -29.19 17.23 -20.22
C TYR A 296 -29.18 16.00 -19.31
N LEU A 297 -28.62 16.14 -18.11
CA LEU A 297 -28.64 15.13 -17.04
C LEU A 297 -29.30 15.73 -15.78
N PRO A 298 -30.37 15.11 -15.23
CA PRO A 298 -30.98 15.55 -13.99
C PRO A 298 -30.01 15.33 -12.82
N LYS A 299 -30.02 16.22 -11.81
CA LYS A 299 -29.22 16.09 -10.57
C LYS A 299 -27.68 16.06 -10.73
N THR A 300 -27.14 16.07 -11.96
CA THR A 300 -25.69 16.03 -12.21
C THR A 300 -25.03 17.41 -12.17
N SER A 301 -23.81 17.49 -11.64
CA SER A 301 -22.93 18.67 -11.68
C SER A 301 -21.46 18.25 -11.91
N VAL A 302 -20.61 19.20 -12.27
CA VAL A 302 -19.16 19.00 -12.44
C VAL A 302 -18.39 19.95 -11.53
N VAL A 303 -17.33 19.44 -10.91
CA VAL A 303 -16.29 20.18 -10.20
C VAL A 303 -14.99 19.95 -10.95
N HIS A 304 -14.33 21.01 -11.39
CA HIS A 304 -12.98 20.92 -11.98
C HIS A 304 -11.95 21.33 -10.94
N LEU A 305 -10.89 20.56 -10.80
CA LEU A 305 -9.70 20.95 -10.04
C LEU A 305 -8.77 21.78 -10.92
N ASP A 306 -8.05 22.72 -10.31
CA ASP A 306 -7.08 23.60 -10.99
C ASP A 306 -5.71 22.92 -11.23
N GLU A 307 -5.49 21.74 -10.65
CA GLU A 307 -4.28 20.92 -10.83
C GLU A 307 -4.58 19.42 -10.66
N ARG A 308 -3.75 18.56 -11.26
CA ARG A 308 -3.85 17.09 -11.14
C ARG A 308 -3.26 16.63 -9.81
N SER A 309 -4.13 16.46 -8.81
CA SER A 309 -3.76 16.13 -7.43
C SER A 309 -3.86 14.63 -7.12
N GLY A 310 -4.74 13.91 -7.82
CA GLY A 310 -4.99 12.50 -7.62
C GLY A 310 -6.38 12.16 -7.08
N ILE A 311 -6.66 10.86 -7.03
CA ILE A 311 -7.98 10.30 -6.71
C ILE A 311 -8.44 10.68 -5.30
N VAL A 312 -7.51 10.78 -4.34
CA VAL A 312 -7.81 11.14 -2.95
C VAL A 312 -8.32 12.59 -2.88
N SER A 313 -7.56 13.53 -3.45
CA SER A 313 -7.93 14.95 -3.49
C SER A 313 -9.22 15.18 -4.27
N ALA A 314 -9.41 14.50 -5.40
CA ALA A 314 -10.64 14.57 -6.18
C ALA A 314 -11.86 14.02 -5.41
N ARG A 315 -11.75 12.84 -4.77
CA ARG A 315 -12.80 12.31 -3.90
C ARG A 315 -13.11 13.28 -2.76
N LEU A 316 -12.10 13.85 -2.10
CA LEU A 316 -12.28 14.83 -1.02
C LEU A 316 -12.98 16.10 -1.49
N ALA A 317 -12.63 16.65 -2.65
CA ALA A 317 -13.30 17.82 -3.22
C ALA A 317 -14.79 17.56 -3.49
N GLY A 318 -15.12 16.39 -4.07
CA GLY A 318 -16.51 15.97 -4.26
C GLY A 318 -17.26 15.74 -2.94
N ILE A 319 -16.63 15.12 -1.95
CA ILE A 319 -17.18 14.94 -0.60
C ILE A 319 -17.43 16.28 0.09
N GLN A 320 -16.55 17.27 -0.09
CA GLN A 320 -16.75 18.62 0.46
C GLN A 320 -17.94 19.32 -0.20
N ALA A 321 -18.05 19.26 -1.53
CA ALA A 321 -19.16 19.83 -2.30
C ALA A 321 -20.52 19.16 -2.03
N ALA A 322 -20.53 17.87 -1.70
CA ALA A 322 -21.73 17.08 -1.45
C ALA A 322 -22.59 17.60 -0.28
N SER A 323 -23.90 17.67 -0.49
CA SER A 323 -24.88 18.16 0.49
C SER A 323 -25.54 17.06 1.34
N SER A 324 -25.46 15.79 0.93
CA SER A 324 -26.25 14.70 1.53
C SER A 324 -25.62 14.08 2.79
N PRO A 325 -26.42 13.45 3.66
CA PRO A 325 -25.92 12.71 4.83
C PRO A 325 -25.12 11.45 4.49
N VAL A 326 -25.39 10.82 3.34
CA VAL A 326 -24.61 9.69 2.81
C VAL A 326 -23.86 10.11 1.55
N ILE A 327 -22.58 9.73 1.48
CA ILE A 327 -21.79 9.79 0.26
C ILE A 327 -21.69 8.38 -0.31
N VAL A 328 -21.82 8.28 -1.63
CA VAL A 328 -21.40 7.08 -2.38
C VAL A 328 -20.29 7.48 -3.34
N VAL A 329 -19.13 6.86 -3.20
CA VAL A 329 -18.01 6.99 -4.15
C VAL A 329 -18.15 5.88 -5.19
N LEU A 330 -17.98 6.23 -6.47
CA LEU A 330 -17.89 5.29 -7.59
C LEU A 330 -16.74 5.68 -8.52
N ASP A 331 -16.12 4.70 -9.16
CA ASP A 331 -15.21 4.93 -10.28
C ASP A 331 -15.97 5.36 -11.55
N SER A 332 -15.24 5.96 -12.50
CA SER A 332 -15.78 6.57 -13.73
C SER A 332 -16.14 5.61 -14.86
N HIS A 333 -16.04 4.30 -14.62
CA HIS A 333 -16.26 3.22 -15.60
C HIS A 333 -16.96 2.02 -14.96
N VAL A 334 -18.17 2.27 -14.42
CA VAL A 334 -19.02 1.26 -13.77
C VAL A 334 -20.45 1.27 -14.31
N GLU A 335 -21.15 0.14 -14.21
CA GLU A 335 -22.57 0.02 -14.52
C GLU A 335 -23.29 -0.66 -13.35
N VAL A 336 -24.26 0.04 -12.74
CA VAL A 336 -24.91 -0.39 -11.51
C VAL A 336 -26.08 -1.33 -11.79
N ASN A 337 -26.27 -2.33 -10.92
CA ASN A 337 -27.39 -3.26 -11.03
C ASN A 337 -28.68 -2.65 -10.43
N ILE A 338 -29.84 -3.22 -10.75
CA ILE A 338 -31.10 -2.86 -10.10
C ILE A 338 -31.04 -3.20 -8.60
N GLY A 339 -31.44 -2.26 -7.74
CA GLY A 339 -31.42 -2.47 -6.28
C GLY A 339 -30.03 -2.44 -5.65
N TRP A 340 -29.04 -1.80 -6.29
CA TRP A 340 -27.66 -1.72 -5.79
C TRP A 340 -27.49 -0.78 -4.57
N LEU A 341 -28.36 0.20 -4.37
CA LEU A 341 -28.16 1.26 -3.39
C LEU A 341 -28.97 1.02 -2.10
N GLU A 342 -30.21 0.59 -2.24
CA GLU A 342 -31.17 0.31 -1.17
C GLU A 342 -30.60 -0.58 -0.04
N PRO A 343 -29.96 -1.74 -0.31
CA PRO A 343 -29.37 -2.56 0.75
C PRO A 343 -28.18 -1.88 1.44
N GLN A 344 -27.42 -1.02 0.74
CA GLN A 344 -26.32 -0.25 1.35
C GLN A 344 -26.87 0.81 2.31
N LEU A 345 -27.93 1.53 1.92
CA LEU A 345 -28.58 2.51 2.77
C LEU A 345 -29.30 1.89 3.96
N ASP A 346 -29.96 0.73 3.79
CA ASP A 346 -30.53 -0.01 4.92
C ASP A 346 -29.45 -0.45 5.91
N ARG A 347 -28.27 -0.89 5.42
CA ARG A 347 -27.16 -1.24 6.32
C ARG A 347 -26.63 -0.01 7.06
N LEU A 348 -26.40 1.12 6.38
CA LEU A 348 -25.96 2.37 7.00
C LEU A 348 -27.00 2.97 7.97
N TRP A 349 -28.29 2.65 7.78
CA TRP A 349 -29.34 2.98 8.74
C TRP A 349 -29.25 2.14 10.02
N ARG A 350 -28.96 0.83 9.88
CA ARG A 350 -28.78 -0.10 11.01
C ARG A 350 -27.42 0.06 11.71
N SER A 351 -26.39 0.49 10.99
CA SER A 351 -25.01 0.62 11.46
C SER A 351 -24.39 1.93 10.97
N PRO A 352 -24.63 3.06 11.66
CA PRO A 352 -24.16 4.39 11.25
C PRO A 352 -22.63 4.56 11.23
N GLU A 353 -21.89 3.69 11.91
CA GLU A 353 -20.42 3.70 11.97
C GLU A 353 -19.79 2.65 11.04
N SER A 354 -20.54 2.18 10.04
CA SER A 354 -20.02 1.36 8.95
C SER A 354 -19.58 2.21 7.76
N ILE A 355 -18.49 1.80 7.11
CA ILE A 355 -18.28 1.99 5.67
C ILE A 355 -18.73 0.70 4.99
N VAL A 356 -19.53 0.80 3.93
CA VAL A 356 -20.04 -0.36 3.20
C VAL A 356 -19.64 -0.31 1.73
N PHE A 357 -19.57 -1.47 1.07
CA PHE A 357 -19.25 -1.57 -0.36
C PHE A 357 -20.06 -2.66 -1.06
N PRO A 358 -20.32 -2.55 -2.37
CA PRO A 358 -21.04 -3.57 -3.12
C PRO A 358 -20.14 -4.78 -3.47
N GLN A 359 -20.77 -5.90 -3.80
CA GLN A 359 -20.15 -6.94 -4.62
C GLN A 359 -19.80 -6.34 -5.99
N ILE A 360 -18.53 -6.44 -6.40
CA ILE A 360 -18.04 -5.84 -7.64
C ILE A 360 -17.88 -6.92 -8.71
N ASP A 361 -18.81 -6.93 -9.66
CA ASP A 361 -18.82 -7.82 -10.82
C ASP A 361 -17.96 -7.21 -11.96
N SER A 362 -17.62 -7.98 -12.99
CA SER A 362 -16.77 -7.49 -14.11
C SER A 362 -17.58 -7.06 -15.33
N ILE A 363 -17.15 -5.96 -15.95
CA ILE A 363 -17.30 -5.72 -17.39
C ILE A 363 -16.00 -6.19 -18.04
N ILE A 364 -16.09 -7.12 -19.00
CA ILE A 364 -14.92 -7.67 -19.67
C ILE A 364 -14.32 -6.62 -20.63
N PRO A 365 -13.02 -6.29 -20.52
CA PRO A 365 -12.43 -5.16 -21.26
C PRO A 365 -12.36 -5.35 -22.77
N THR A 366 -12.40 -6.59 -23.26
CA THR A 366 -12.24 -6.93 -24.68
C THR A 366 -13.55 -6.91 -25.48
N ASP A 367 -14.70 -7.19 -24.85
CA ASP A 367 -16.00 -7.31 -25.53
C ASP A 367 -17.16 -6.59 -24.83
N PHE A 368 -16.91 -5.97 -23.66
CA PHE A 368 -17.89 -5.28 -22.82
C PHE A 368 -19.04 -6.17 -22.31
N SER A 369 -18.88 -7.50 -22.32
CA SER A 369 -19.82 -8.43 -21.69
C SER A 369 -19.80 -8.30 -20.16
N PHE A 370 -20.90 -8.70 -19.52
CA PHE A 370 -21.05 -8.70 -18.07
C PHE A 370 -20.73 -10.09 -17.50
N SER A 371 -19.87 -10.15 -16.49
CA SER A 371 -19.48 -11.38 -15.79
C SER A 371 -19.66 -11.23 -14.28
N ASN A 372 -20.39 -12.15 -13.66
CA ASN A 372 -20.52 -12.28 -12.21
C ASN A 372 -19.67 -13.42 -11.62
N THR A 373 -18.82 -14.05 -12.44
CA THR A 373 -17.87 -15.09 -12.03
C THR A 373 -16.43 -14.55 -11.89
N SER A 374 -16.23 -13.27 -12.18
CA SER A 374 -14.97 -12.54 -12.05
C SER A 374 -15.22 -11.16 -11.46
N GLY A 375 -14.19 -10.56 -10.86
CA GLY A 375 -14.24 -9.24 -10.24
C GLY A 375 -13.69 -9.28 -8.82
N ILE A 376 -14.24 -8.44 -7.94
CA ILE A 376 -13.84 -8.35 -6.53
C ILE A 376 -15.01 -8.81 -5.66
N GLY A 377 -14.79 -9.84 -4.85
CA GLY A 377 -15.78 -10.33 -3.91
C GLY A 377 -15.79 -9.59 -2.56
N CYS A 378 -16.65 -10.06 -1.68
CA CYS A 378 -17.01 -9.42 -0.42
C CYS A 378 -15.99 -9.58 0.71
N TRP A 379 -14.98 -10.43 0.54
CA TRP A 379 -13.91 -10.59 1.53
C TRP A 379 -12.56 -10.32 0.88
N LEU A 380 -11.86 -9.32 1.42
CA LEU A 380 -10.52 -8.94 1.03
C LEU A 380 -9.61 -8.90 2.26
N SER A 381 -8.45 -9.52 2.15
CA SER A 381 -7.29 -9.31 3.03
C SER A 381 -6.31 -8.37 2.33
N PHE A 382 -5.09 -8.27 2.82
CA PHE A 382 -4.01 -7.46 2.24
C PHE A 382 -2.73 -8.30 2.13
N ASN A 383 -1.74 -7.81 1.39
CA ASN A 383 -0.38 -8.34 1.34
C ASN A 383 0.55 -7.43 2.14
N TRP A 384 1.70 -7.95 2.58
CA TRP A 384 2.68 -7.16 3.35
C TRP A 384 3.31 -5.99 2.57
N ASP A 385 3.09 -5.88 1.26
CA ASP A 385 3.43 -4.68 0.48
C ASP A 385 2.38 -3.56 0.58
N VAL A 386 1.33 -3.72 1.39
CA VAL A 386 0.21 -2.78 1.59
C VAL A 386 -0.69 -2.66 0.35
N GLN A 387 -0.90 -3.77 -0.36
CA GLN A 387 -1.92 -3.93 -1.39
C GLN A 387 -3.07 -4.83 -0.90
N GLU A 388 -4.31 -4.56 -1.27
CA GLU A 388 -5.44 -5.46 -1.07
C GLU A 388 -5.34 -6.76 -1.89
N ARG A 389 -5.91 -7.85 -1.36
CA ARG A 389 -6.05 -9.14 -2.00
C ARG A 389 -7.49 -9.62 -1.85
N SER A 390 -8.23 -9.66 -2.97
CA SER A 390 -9.64 -10.09 -2.96
C SER A 390 -9.81 -11.60 -3.11
N THR A 391 -10.99 -12.09 -2.71
CA THR A 391 -11.48 -13.44 -3.01
C THR A 391 -12.90 -13.34 -3.57
N LEU A 392 -13.28 -14.24 -4.47
CA LEU A 392 -14.64 -14.26 -5.03
C LEU A 392 -15.65 -14.78 -3.99
N THR A 393 -16.79 -14.11 -3.85
CA THR A 393 -17.82 -14.40 -2.83
C THR A 393 -18.50 -15.76 -3.02
N GLY A 394 -18.62 -16.24 -4.26
CA GLY A 394 -19.47 -17.37 -4.60
C GLY A 394 -20.97 -17.03 -4.52
N ALA A 395 -21.81 -18.03 -4.27
CA ALA A 395 -23.26 -17.88 -4.19
C ALA A 395 -23.71 -17.32 -2.82
N VAL A 396 -24.65 -16.37 -2.83
CA VAL A 396 -25.09 -15.67 -1.63
C VAL A 396 -26.31 -16.37 -1.02
N SER A 397 -26.13 -16.95 0.17
CA SER A 397 -27.19 -17.66 0.91
C SER A 397 -27.91 -16.80 1.96
N SER A 398 -27.34 -15.65 2.34
CA SER A 398 -27.88 -14.70 3.31
C SER A 398 -27.72 -13.28 2.78
N PRO A 399 -28.71 -12.38 2.96
CA PRO A 399 -28.62 -11.00 2.49
C PRO A 399 -27.88 -10.07 3.47
N GLU A 400 -27.46 -10.58 4.63
CA GLU A 400 -26.73 -9.78 5.62
C GLU A 400 -25.34 -9.39 5.13
N ALA A 401 -24.82 -8.30 5.70
CA ALA A 401 -23.52 -7.76 5.37
C ALA A 401 -22.38 -8.70 5.80
N ILE A 402 -21.31 -8.75 5.00
CA ILE A 402 -20.13 -9.57 5.23
C ILE A 402 -19.01 -8.64 5.71
N GLU A 403 -18.49 -8.85 6.92
CA GLU A 403 -17.32 -8.11 7.42
C GLU A 403 -16.08 -8.42 6.56
N SER A 404 -15.33 -7.37 6.18
CA SER A 404 -14.11 -7.50 5.38
C SER A 404 -12.95 -6.75 6.05
N PRO A 405 -11.76 -7.35 6.17
CA PRO A 405 -10.57 -6.67 6.67
C PRO A 405 -10.22 -5.40 5.91
N VAL A 406 -10.24 -5.46 4.57
CA VAL A 406 -10.04 -4.29 3.69
C VAL A 406 -11.08 -4.21 2.57
N HIS A 407 -11.03 -3.13 1.78
CA HIS A 407 -11.89 -2.91 0.61
C HIS A 407 -11.08 -2.53 -0.64
N ALA A 408 -11.70 -2.59 -1.82
CA ALA A 408 -11.05 -2.23 -3.09
C ALA A 408 -10.81 -0.73 -3.27
N GLY A 409 -11.69 0.13 -2.75
CA GLY A 409 -11.53 1.59 -2.76
C GLY A 409 -12.40 2.33 -3.77
N GLY A 410 -12.56 1.78 -4.97
CA GLY A 410 -13.32 2.42 -6.05
C GLY A 410 -14.80 2.66 -5.75
N LEU A 411 -15.43 1.75 -5.02
CA LEU A 411 -16.88 1.75 -4.78
C LEU A 411 -17.16 1.64 -3.28
N LEU A 412 -17.70 2.70 -2.67
CA LEU A 412 -17.96 2.79 -1.23
C LEU A 412 -19.23 3.60 -0.96
N ALA A 413 -19.96 3.25 0.10
CA ALA A 413 -21.03 4.06 0.68
C ALA A 413 -20.79 4.27 2.18
N PHE A 414 -20.91 5.51 2.66
CA PHE A 414 -20.70 5.83 4.07
C PHE A 414 -21.45 7.09 4.48
N ARG A 415 -21.76 7.21 5.78
CA ARG A 415 -22.28 8.48 6.31
C ARG A 415 -21.18 9.54 6.35
N LYS A 416 -21.49 10.74 5.86
CA LYS A 416 -20.55 11.88 5.77
C LYS A 416 -20.04 12.30 7.16
N ASP A 417 -20.91 12.28 8.17
CA ASP A 417 -20.57 12.64 9.56
C ASP A 417 -19.56 11.67 10.19
N PHE A 418 -19.74 10.36 9.98
CA PHE A 418 -18.80 9.34 10.42
C PHE A 418 -17.44 9.47 9.70
N PHE A 419 -17.44 9.52 8.37
CA PHE A 419 -16.22 9.63 7.56
C PHE A 419 -15.37 10.85 7.94
N LEU A 420 -15.99 12.03 8.10
CA LEU A 420 -15.29 13.24 8.54
C LEU A 420 -14.83 13.16 10.01
N ARG A 421 -15.60 12.52 10.90
CA ARG A 421 -15.20 12.29 12.30
C ARG A 421 -13.96 11.41 12.41
N ILE A 422 -13.84 10.39 11.57
CA ILE A 422 -12.62 9.56 11.49
C ILE A 422 -11.52 10.19 10.65
N GLY A 423 -11.65 11.44 10.18
CA GLY A 423 -10.59 12.23 9.53
C GLY A 423 -10.59 12.24 8.00
N GLY A 424 -11.59 11.66 7.34
CA GLY A 424 -11.67 11.65 5.87
C GLY A 424 -10.65 10.72 5.21
N TYR A 425 -9.94 11.17 4.18
CA TYR A 425 -8.70 10.53 3.70
C TYR A 425 -7.48 11.32 4.21
N ASP A 426 -6.33 10.66 4.34
CA ASP A 426 -5.07 11.35 4.67
C ASP A 426 -4.66 12.31 3.53
N ASN A 427 -4.67 13.60 3.81
CA ASN A 427 -4.29 14.66 2.86
C ASN A 427 -2.82 14.59 2.40
N GLY A 428 -1.98 13.81 3.08
CA GLY A 428 -0.60 13.56 2.64
C GLY A 428 -0.47 12.55 1.50
N PHE A 429 -1.55 11.87 1.11
CA PHE A 429 -1.58 10.99 -0.06
C PHE A 429 -1.43 11.78 -1.36
N SER A 430 -0.82 11.15 -2.36
CA SER A 430 -0.65 11.74 -3.69
C SER A 430 -1.02 10.74 -4.78
N PHE A 431 -1.64 11.21 -5.86
CA PHE A 431 -2.08 10.40 -7.00
C PHE A 431 -3.02 9.24 -6.63
N TRP A 432 -2.51 8.02 -6.48
CA TRP A 432 -3.32 6.80 -6.31
C TRP A 432 -2.57 5.73 -5.51
N GLY A 433 -3.32 4.89 -4.79
CA GLY A 433 -2.87 3.62 -4.23
C GLY A 433 -2.75 3.62 -2.72
N ALA A 434 -3.09 2.47 -2.11
CA ALA A 434 -3.12 2.19 -0.68
C ALA A 434 -4.08 3.04 0.17
N GLU A 435 -4.86 3.96 -0.41
CA GLU A 435 -5.83 4.78 0.33
C GLU A 435 -7.00 3.94 0.85
N ASN A 436 -7.27 2.85 0.15
CA ASN A 436 -8.23 1.82 0.51
C ASN A 436 -7.79 0.99 1.72
N VAL A 437 -6.52 0.57 1.76
CA VAL A 437 -5.96 -0.18 2.89
C VAL A 437 -5.85 0.72 4.13
N GLU A 438 -5.43 1.98 3.96
CA GLU A 438 -5.37 2.98 5.04
C GLU A 438 -6.74 3.23 5.67
N LEU A 439 -7.75 3.54 4.85
CA LEU A 439 -9.11 3.80 5.33
C LEU A 439 -9.69 2.54 6.01
N SER A 440 -9.37 1.35 5.52
CA SER A 440 -9.79 0.07 6.10
C SER A 440 -9.24 -0.14 7.52
N PHE A 441 -7.91 -0.01 7.68
CA PHE A 441 -7.25 -0.14 8.98
C PHE A 441 -7.78 0.90 9.97
N ARG A 442 -7.83 2.17 9.55
CA ARG A 442 -8.36 3.28 10.37
C ARG A 442 -9.82 3.06 10.77
N THR A 443 -10.69 2.62 9.86
CA THR A 443 -12.11 2.37 10.15
C THR A 443 -12.25 1.33 11.26
N TRP A 444 -11.63 0.16 11.12
CA TRP A 444 -11.70 -0.90 12.12
C TRP A 444 -11.04 -0.53 13.44
N MET A 445 -9.79 -0.03 13.39
CA MET A 445 -9.01 0.26 14.59
C MET A 445 -9.61 1.41 15.40
N CYS A 446 -10.28 2.37 14.77
CA CYS A 446 -10.93 3.50 15.43
C CYS A 446 -12.42 3.29 15.75
N GLY A 447 -12.91 2.04 15.75
CA GLY A 447 -14.21 1.66 16.30
C GLY A 447 -15.36 1.57 15.30
N GLY A 448 -15.11 1.81 14.02
CA GLY A 448 -16.07 1.57 12.94
C GLY A 448 -16.05 0.12 12.44
N ARG A 449 -16.79 -0.11 11.36
CA ARG A 449 -16.90 -1.42 10.68
C ARG A 449 -16.74 -1.26 9.18
N LEU A 450 -16.18 -2.26 8.51
CA LEU A 450 -16.05 -2.30 7.05
C LEU A 450 -16.74 -3.56 6.51
N GLU A 451 -17.73 -3.37 5.64
CA GLU A 451 -18.70 -4.43 5.34
C GLU A 451 -19.12 -4.47 3.87
N CYS A 452 -18.96 -5.61 3.21
CA CYS A 452 -19.55 -5.84 1.90
C CYS A 452 -21.06 -6.09 2.02
N ILE A 453 -21.82 -5.59 1.07
CA ILE A 453 -23.26 -5.79 0.94
C ILE A 453 -23.49 -6.72 -0.26
N PRO A 454 -23.63 -8.04 -0.06
CA PRO A 454 -23.65 -9.00 -1.17
C PRO A 454 -24.88 -8.85 -2.09
N CYS A 455 -25.95 -8.23 -1.60
CA CYS A 455 -27.13 -7.87 -2.40
C CYS A 455 -26.97 -6.59 -3.23
N ALA A 456 -25.97 -5.75 -2.92
CA ALA A 456 -25.60 -4.60 -3.74
C ALA A 456 -24.59 -5.07 -4.79
N ARG A 457 -24.91 -4.94 -6.07
CA ARG A 457 -24.01 -5.36 -7.17
C ARG A 457 -23.76 -4.22 -8.12
N VAL A 458 -22.49 -4.03 -8.49
CA VAL A 458 -22.05 -3.05 -9.48
C VAL A 458 -21.02 -3.71 -10.37
N TYR A 459 -21.15 -3.53 -11.69
CA TYR A 459 -20.18 -3.99 -12.67
C TYR A 459 -19.09 -2.95 -12.86
N HIS A 460 -17.82 -3.36 -12.84
CA HIS A 460 -16.64 -2.50 -13.03
C HIS A 460 -15.82 -2.95 -14.24
N LEU A 461 -15.34 -1.99 -15.04
CA LEU A 461 -14.46 -2.24 -16.18
C LEU A 461 -13.02 -2.45 -15.74
N PHE A 462 -12.67 -3.71 -15.40
CA PHE A 462 -11.31 -4.10 -15.07
C PHE A 462 -10.41 -4.02 -16.31
N ARG A 463 -9.42 -3.12 -16.28
CA ARG A 463 -8.48 -2.86 -17.38
C ARG A 463 -7.43 -3.96 -17.48
N GLU A 464 -7.18 -4.46 -18.69
CA GLU A 464 -6.05 -5.34 -18.98
C GLU A 464 -4.74 -4.54 -18.85
N GLY A 465 -3.79 -5.03 -18.05
CA GLY A 465 -2.62 -4.24 -17.62
C GLY A 465 -2.86 -3.32 -16.40
N GLY A 466 -4.07 -3.32 -15.84
CA GLY A 466 -4.40 -2.72 -14.54
C GLY A 466 -4.59 -1.19 -14.54
N VAL A 467 -3.60 -0.42 -14.99
CA VAL A 467 -3.59 1.04 -14.80
C VAL A 467 -3.76 1.79 -16.12
N GLY A 468 -4.86 2.55 -16.26
CA GLY A 468 -5.15 3.35 -17.46
C GLY A 468 -4.32 4.64 -17.60
N TYR A 469 -3.61 5.07 -16.55
CA TYR A 469 -2.96 6.39 -16.49
C TYR A 469 -1.60 6.32 -15.77
N ALA A 470 -0.63 7.12 -16.22
CA ALA A 470 0.67 7.20 -15.57
C ALA A 470 0.57 7.81 -14.15
N THR A 471 1.10 7.09 -13.17
CA THR A 471 1.22 7.49 -11.76
C THR A 471 2.70 7.43 -11.35
N PRO A 472 3.27 8.43 -10.66
CA PRO A 472 4.66 8.39 -10.20
C PRO A 472 4.90 7.21 -9.23
N PRO A 473 5.95 6.38 -9.42
CA PRO A 473 6.25 5.28 -8.49
C PRO A 473 6.49 5.73 -7.05
N GLU A 474 7.08 6.92 -6.87
CA GLU A 474 7.26 7.56 -5.57
C GLU A 474 5.93 7.78 -4.84
N ALA A 475 4.86 8.15 -5.55
CA ALA A 475 3.56 8.41 -4.95
C ALA A 475 2.95 7.14 -4.34
N LEU A 476 2.99 6.02 -5.07
CA LEU A 476 2.53 4.73 -4.57
C LEU A 476 3.35 4.26 -3.36
N TRP A 477 4.68 4.37 -3.44
CA TRP A 477 5.57 4.03 -2.32
C TRP A 477 5.28 4.89 -1.08
N LYS A 478 5.18 6.21 -1.27
CA LYS A 478 4.89 7.18 -0.20
C LYS A 478 3.58 6.83 0.49
N ASN A 479 2.50 6.65 -0.28
CA ASN A 479 1.18 6.31 0.25
C ASN A 479 1.24 5.01 1.09
N ARG A 480 1.82 3.93 0.55
CA ARG A 480 2.00 2.65 1.26
C ARG A 480 2.79 2.79 2.56
N MET A 481 3.87 3.59 2.55
CA MET A 481 4.69 3.82 3.75
C MET A 481 4.04 4.73 4.78
N ARG A 482 3.22 5.70 4.38
CA ARG A 482 2.36 6.46 5.31
C ARG A 482 1.35 5.55 5.99
N THR A 483 0.64 4.71 5.23
CA THR A 483 -0.27 3.70 5.78
C THR A 483 0.44 2.82 6.82
N ALA A 484 1.61 2.30 6.46
CA ALA A 484 2.33 1.36 7.30
C ALA A 484 2.93 2.03 8.55
N SER A 485 3.50 3.22 8.46
CA SER A 485 4.08 3.91 9.63
C SER A 485 3.00 4.32 10.65
N ILE A 486 1.85 4.81 10.17
CA ILE A 486 0.75 5.26 11.03
C ILE A 486 -0.03 4.08 11.62
N TRP A 487 -0.35 3.04 10.83
CA TRP A 487 -1.34 2.02 11.20
C TRP A 487 -0.76 0.64 11.52
N MET A 488 0.43 0.29 11.03
CA MET A 488 0.96 -1.09 11.14
C MET A 488 1.95 -1.28 12.29
N ASP A 489 2.13 -0.30 13.18
CA ASP A 489 2.92 -0.40 14.43
C ASP A 489 4.32 -1.04 14.26
N ASP A 490 4.59 -2.22 14.83
CA ASP A 490 5.85 -2.97 14.72
C ASP A 490 5.99 -3.78 13.42
N TYR A 491 4.92 -3.92 12.64
CA TYR A 491 4.91 -4.52 11.30
C TYR A 491 5.39 -3.53 10.22
N TYR A 492 5.62 -2.27 10.59
CA TYR A 492 6.16 -1.26 9.67
C TYR A 492 7.46 -1.71 8.99
N GLU A 493 8.34 -2.40 9.72
CA GLU A 493 9.60 -2.92 9.15
C GLU A 493 9.39 -4.00 8.08
N LEU A 494 8.41 -4.89 8.30
CA LEU A 494 8.04 -5.90 7.32
C LEU A 494 7.42 -5.24 6.07
N ALA A 495 6.59 -4.21 6.26
CA ALA A 495 6.01 -3.45 5.16
C ALA A 495 7.06 -2.64 4.37
N ALA A 496 8.04 -2.04 5.06
CA ALA A 496 9.14 -1.30 4.45
C ALA A 496 10.09 -2.22 3.67
N ALA A 497 10.35 -3.43 4.17
CA ALA A 497 11.11 -4.46 3.46
C ALA A 497 10.39 -4.91 2.16
N ASN A 498 9.07 -5.05 2.19
CA ASN A 498 8.26 -5.32 0.99
C ASN A 498 8.15 -4.12 0.03
N ASN A 499 8.53 -2.90 0.46
CA ASN A 499 8.49 -1.67 -0.33
C ASN A 499 9.88 -0.98 -0.40
N PRO A 500 10.90 -1.63 -1.00
CA PRO A 500 12.30 -1.20 -0.93
C PRO A 500 12.68 0.02 -1.81
N TYR A 501 11.71 0.73 -2.41
CA TYR A 501 11.97 1.82 -3.38
C TYR A 501 12.95 2.89 -2.87
N HIS A 502 12.83 3.26 -1.59
CA HIS A 502 13.70 4.21 -0.91
C HIS A 502 15.17 3.78 -0.75
N LEU A 503 15.49 2.49 -0.89
CA LEU A 503 16.86 1.98 -0.81
C LEU A 503 17.70 2.45 -2.01
N ASP A 504 17.06 2.58 -3.17
CA ASP A 504 17.63 3.14 -4.40
C ASP A 504 17.41 4.67 -4.48
N HIS A 505 16.23 5.14 -4.05
CA HIS A 505 15.81 6.53 -4.14
C HIS A 505 15.94 7.29 -2.81
N LYS A 506 17.15 7.36 -2.23
CA LYS A 506 17.38 7.82 -0.83
C LYS A 506 16.89 9.23 -0.45
N SER A 507 16.48 10.05 -1.41
CA SER A 507 15.91 11.39 -1.19
C SER A 507 14.40 11.40 -0.93
N VAL A 508 13.69 10.30 -1.17
CA VAL A 508 12.22 10.24 -1.00
C VAL A 508 11.85 10.27 0.48
N THR A 509 10.70 10.87 0.78
CA THR A 509 10.19 11.07 2.16
C THR A 509 8.74 10.63 2.23
N ILE A 510 8.30 10.18 3.42
CA ILE A 510 6.88 9.87 3.63
C ILE A 510 6.06 11.15 3.88
N GLY A 511 6.73 12.27 4.20
CA GLY A 511 6.13 13.55 4.56
C GLY A 511 5.55 13.55 5.98
N ASN A 512 5.03 14.70 6.43
CA ASN A 512 4.51 14.80 7.80
C ASN A 512 3.30 13.87 8.04
N VAL A 513 3.33 13.10 9.14
CA VAL A 513 2.26 12.19 9.59
C VAL A 513 1.61 12.63 10.91
N GLU A 514 2.11 13.69 11.56
CA GLU A 514 1.70 14.14 12.90
C GLU A 514 0.18 14.35 13.07
N GLU A 515 -0.51 14.87 12.05
CA GLU A 515 -1.96 15.07 12.09
C GLU A 515 -2.73 13.74 12.20
N MET A 516 -2.28 12.72 11.46
CA MET A 516 -2.90 11.39 11.46
C MET A 516 -2.54 10.60 12.72
N GLU A 517 -1.33 10.76 13.25
CA GLU A 517 -0.94 10.19 14.55
C GLU A 517 -1.73 10.84 15.70
N ALA A 518 -1.87 12.16 15.69
CA ALA A 518 -2.69 12.89 16.65
C ALA A 518 -4.16 12.46 16.58
N LEU A 519 -4.68 12.18 15.38
CA LEU A 519 -6.01 11.63 15.16
C LEU A 519 -6.14 10.20 15.71
N LYS A 520 -5.20 9.28 15.39
CA LYS A 520 -5.14 7.90 15.92
C LYS A 520 -5.18 7.91 17.46
N LYS A 521 -4.43 8.83 18.07
CA LYS A 521 -4.36 9.02 19.53
C LYS A 521 -5.65 9.64 20.10
N LYS A 522 -6.22 10.65 19.43
CA LYS A 522 -7.47 11.33 19.83
C LYS A 522 -8.68 10.39 19.82
N LEU A 523 -8.76 9.49 18.83
CA LEU A 523 -9.83 8.51 18.69
C LEU A 523 -9.60 7.25 19.55
N ASN A 524 -8.47 7.15 20.27
CA ASN A 524 -8.10 5.99 21.08
C ASN A 524 -8.15 4.67 20.29
N CYS A 525 -7.62 4.70 19.06
CA CYS A 525 -7.69 3.56 18.15
C CYS A 525 -6.88 2.37 18.69
N LYS A 526 -7.32 1.16 18.34
CA LYS A 526 -6.62 -0.10 18.64
C LYS A 526 -5.29 -0.18 17.89
N ASN A 527 -4.45 -1.12 18.30
CA ASN A 527 -3.18 -1.43 17.65
C ASN A 527 -3.37 -2.47 16.53
N PHE A 528 -2.35 -2.64 15.68
CA PHE A 528 -2.41 -3.56 14.54
C PHE A 528 -2.50 -5.03 14.96
N HIS A 529 -1.95 -5.39 16.12
CA HIS A 529 -2.14 -6.71 16.73
C HIS A 529 -3.62 -7.05 16.92
N TRP A 530 -4.42 -6.10 17.44
CA TRP A 530 -5.86 -6.29 17.60
C TRP A 530 -6.56 -6.44 16.25
N PHE A 531 -6.15 -5.69 15.22
CA PHE A 531 -6.69 -5.83 13.87
C PHE A 531 -6.45 -7.25 13.33
N LEU A 532 -5.22 -7.76 13.45
CA LEU A 532 -4.86 -9.11 13.02
C LEU A 532 -5.48 -10.23 13.87
N ASP A 533 -5.77 -10.02 15.15
CA ASP A 533 -6.41 -11.05 15.99
C ASP A 533 -7.94 -11.06 15.91
N VAL A 534 -8.58 -9.93 15.59
CA VAL A 534 -10.05 -9.77 15.64
C VAL A 534 -10.67 -9.62 14.26
N VAL A 535 -10.04 -8.87 13.36
CA VAL A 535 -10.59 -8.53 12.03
C VAL A 535 -10.07 -9.50 10.97
N ASP A 536 -8.77 -9.79 10.95
CA ASP A 536 -8.16 -10.77 10.03
C ASP A 536 -7.41 -11.91 10.74
N PRO A 537 -8.10 -12.74 11.57
CA PRO A 537 -7.49 -13.82 12.35
C PRO A 537 -6.82 -14.93 11.52
N LYS A 538 -7.00 -14.90 10.19
CA LYS A 538 -6.41 -15.83 9.23
C LYS A 538 -5.17 -15.28 8.52
N HIS A 539 -4.85 -13.99 8.71
CA HIS A 539 -3.72 -13.38 8.03
C HIS A 539 -2.38 -14.03 8.42
N GLU A 540 -1.46 -14.12 7.46
CA GLU A 540 -0.15 -14.71 7.66
C GLU A 540 0.75 -13.75 8.47
N PHE A 541 1.42 -14.25 9.52
CA PHE A 541 2.24 -13.49 10.48
C PHE A 541 1.48 -12.63 11.50
N ARG A 542 0.54 -13.18 12.28
CA ARG A 542 -0.12 -12.44 13.39
C ARG A 542 0.77 -12.07 14.59
N ARG A 543 1.97 -12.65 14.73
CA ARG A 543 2.91 -12.39 15.84
C ARG A 543 4.35 -12.40 15.33
N LEU A 544 4.87 -11.25 14.89
CA LEU A 544 6.19 -11.17 14.24
C LEU A 544 7.31 -11.82 15.06
N GLY A 545 7.43 -11.48 16.34
CA GLY A 545 8.47 -12.02 17.23
C GLY A 545 8.42 -13.53 17.46
N GLU A 546 7.27 -14.16 17.17
CA GLU A 546 7.08 -15.61 17.26
C GLU A 546 7.17 -16.30 15.89
N THR A 547 7.10 -15.54 14.78
CA THR A 547 6.92 -16.13 13.44
C THR A 547 8.06 -15.81 12.47
N ILE A 548 8.76 -14.67 12.61
CA ILE A 548 9.89 -14.27 11.75
C ILE A 548 11.18 -14.26 12.58
N LEU A 549 12.20 -14.97 12.09
CA LEU A 549 13.52 -15.10 12.71
C LEU A 549 14.57 -14.20 12.05
N GLY A 550 14.50 -14.06 10.72
CA GLY A 550 15.44 -13.28 9.91
C GLY A 550 14.73 -12.68 8.70
N LEU A 551 15.21 -11.52 8.26
CA LEU A 551 14.63 -10.79 7.13
C LEU A 551 15.73 -10.00 6.44
N GLY A 552 15.80 -10.11 5.11
CA GLY A 552 16.72 -9.32 4.29
C GLY A 552 17.52 -10.14 3.30
N HIS A 553 18.67 -9.62 2.89
CA HIS A 553 19.58 -10.34 2.00
C HIS A 553 20.48 -11.32 2.75
N ILE A 554 20.69 -12.48 2.14
CA ILE A 554 21.59 -13.53 2.61
C ILE A 554 22.91 -13.37 1.87
N LYS A 555 23.98 -13.04 2.59
CA LYS A 555 25.28 -12.65 2.05
C LYS A 555 26.35 -13.71 2.38
N SER A 556 27.24 -14.05 1.45
CA SER A 556 28.37 -14.92 1.79
C SER A 556 29.45 -14.17 2.59
N GLU A 557 29.94 -14.78 3.66
CA GLU A 557 31.02 -14.22 4.49
C GLU A 557 32.41 -14.39 3.86
N ASN A 558 32.62 -15.47 3.09
CA ASN A 558 33.84 -15.70 2.32
C ASN A 558 33.82 -14.87 1.02
N ARG A 559 32.68 -14.87 0.31
CA ARG A 559 32.45 -14.11 -0.93
C ARG A 559 31.60 -12.88 -0.66
N ARG A 560 32.20 -11.90 0.02
CA ARG A 560 31.53 -10.67 0.51
C ARG A 560 30.97 -9.75 -0.57
N ASP A 561 31.23 -10.05 -1.84
CA ASP A 561 30.64 -9.44 -3.02
C ASP A 561 29.31 -10.08 -3.46
N LEU A 562 28.97 -11.27 -2.96
CA LEU A 562 27.86 -12.10 -3.42
C LEU A 562 26.77 -12.33 -2.37
N CYS A 563 25.53 -12.27 -2.84
CA CYS A 563 24.29 -12.50 -2.11
C CYS A 563 23.45 -13.57 -2.83
N LEU A 564 22.62 -14.30 -2.07
CA LEU A 564 21.62 -15.22 -2.61
C LEU A 564 20.63 -14.43 -3.49
N ASP A 565 20.31 -14.94 -4.67
CA ASP A 565 19.50 -14.25 -5.69
C ASP A 565 18.65 -15.25 -6.48
N VAL A 566 17.41 -14.87 -6.83
CA VAL A 566 16.52 -15.65 -7.72
C VAL A 566 16.73 -15.35 -9.21
N MET A 567 17.89 -14.80 -9.57
CA MET A 567 18.39 -14.58 -10.94
C MET A 567 17.43 -13.77 -11.83
N ASN A 568 16.71 -12.82 -11.22
CA ASN A 568 15.66 -12.02 -11.86
C ASN A 568 14.49 -12.83 -12.45
N ASN A 569 14.24 -14.04 -11.94
CA ASN A 569 13.09 -14.87 -12.27
C ASN A 569 12.40 -15.40 -11.00
N PRO A 570 11.57 -14.58 -10.30
CA PRO A 570 10.88 -14.96 -9.07
C PRO A 570 9.64 -15.83 -9.34
N ALA A 571 9.83 -16.96 -10.01
CA ALA A 571 8.77 -17.88 -10.44
C ALA A 571 9.06 -19.32 -10.02
N LYS A 572 8.02 -20.15 -9.91
CA LYS A 572 8.14 -21.58 -9.58
C LYS A 572 9.06 -22.33 -10.55
N GLY A 573 9.90 -23.23 -10.04
CA GLY A 573 10.90 -24.00 -10.77
C GLY A 573 12.18 -23.22 -11.13
N SER A 574 12.26 -21.93 -10.79
CA SER A 574 13.43 -21.09 -11.13
C SER A 574 14.63 -21.38 -10.24
N SER A 575 15.83 -21.38 -10.82
CA SER A 575 17.07 -21.58 -10.06
C SER A 575 17.38 -20.43 -9.11
N VAL A 576 17.86 -20.77 -7.92
CA VAL A 576 18.42 -19.86 -6.93
C VAL A 576 19.95 -19.91 -7.06
N GLY A 577 20.58 -18.75 -7.19
CA GLY A 577 22.01 -18.61 -7.42
C GLY A 577 22.65 -17.56 -6.53
N LEU A 578 23.83 -17.10 -6.95
CA LEU A 578 24.55 -16.00 -6.32
C LEU A 578 24.75 -14.88 -7.32
N PHE A 579 24.39 -13.67 -6.92
CA PHE A 579 24.63 -12.45 -7.69
C PHE A 579 25.29 -11.38 -6.83
N HIS A 580 25.75 -10.30 -7.44
CA HIS A 580 26.37 -9.21 -6.68
C HIS A 580 25.37 -8.58 -5.70
N CYS A 581 25.78 -8.42 -4.45
CA CYS A 581 24.96 -7.79 -3.40
C CYS A 581 24.64 -6.32 -3.78
N HIS A 582 23.43 -6.05 -4.25
CA HIS A 582 22.99 -4.68 -4.57
C HIS A 582 22.26 -4.00 -3.39
N GLY A 583 21.80 -4.78 -2.40
CA GLY A 583 21.24 -4.23 -1.15
C GLY A 583 19.82 -3.67 -1.26
N LEU A 584 19.17 -3.77 -2.42
CA LEU A 584 17.81 -3.25 -2.68
C LEU A 584 16.69 -4.25 -2.37
N LEU A 585 17.01 -5.33 -1.64
CA LEU A 585 16.13 -6.51 -1.46
C LEU A 585 15.70 -7.07 -2.82
N GLY A 586 14.43 -6.95 -3.20
CA GLY A 586 13.91 -7.46 -4.48
C GLY A 586 14.19 -8.96 -4.62
N ASN A 587 14.89 -9.34 -5.70
CA ASN A 587 15.33 -10.71 -5.99
C ASN A 587 16.32 -11.30 -4.95
N GLN A 588 16.89 -10.45 -4.08
CA GLN A 588 17.77 -10.81 -2.97
C GLN A 588 17.09 -10.66 -1.60
N GLY A 589 15.77 -10.45 -1.53
CA GLY A 589 15.03 -10.34 -0.27
C GLY A 589 14.47 -11.68 0.18
N PHE A 590 14.83 -12.15 1.38
CA PHE A 590 14.35 -13.40 1.95
C PHE A 590 13.80 -13.23 3.38
N ILE A 591 12.86 -14.09 3.76
CA ILE A 591 12.30 -14.21 5.12
C ILE A 591 12.63 -15.62 5.66
N LEU A 592 13.13 -15.71 6.88
CA LEU A 592 13.16 -16.96 7.66
C LEU A 592 11.96 -16.98 8.61
N THR A 593 11.03 -17.90 8.38
CA THR A 593 9.91 -18.14 9.30
C THR A 593 10.28 -19.13 10.41
N LYS A 594 9.49 -19.20 11.49
CA LYS A 594 9.72 -20.12 12.62
C LYS A 594 8.88 -21.40 12.59
N LYS A 595 7.62 -21.32 12.15
CA LYS A 595 6.66 -22.42 12.14
C LYS A 595 5.68 -22.31 10.96
N PRO A 596 5.76 -23.20 9.95
CA PRO A 596 6.92 -24.04 9.65
C PRO A 596 8.19 -23.17 9.46
N SER A 597 9.37 -23.75 9.70
CA SER A 597 10.63 -23.02 9.55
C SER A 597 11.08 -23.04 8.10
N GLN A 598 10.80 -21.97 7.36
CA GLN A 598 10.94 -21.89 5.90
C GLN A 598 11.79 -20.69 5.47
N LEU A 599 12.65 -20.90 4.47
CA LEU A 599 13.39 -19.87 3.75
C LEU A 599 12.52 -19.44 2.55
N ARG A 600 11.86 -18.29 2.70
CA ARG A 600 10.88 -17.75 1.74
C ARG A 600 11.46 -16.56 0.97
N LEU A 601 11.06 -16.41 -0.29
CA LEU A 601 11.24 -15.17 -1.02
C LEU A 601 10.36 -14.08 -0.39
N LEU A 602 10.90 -12.88 -0.21
CA LEU A 602 10.16 -11.73 0.34
C LEU A 602 9.12 -11.21 -0.65
N LEU A 603 9.45 -11.22 -1.95
CA LEU A 603 8.49 -10.94 -3.01
C LEU A 603 7.59 -12.16 -3.24
N ALA A 604 6.27 -11.95 -3.19
CA ALA A 604 5.32 -12.92 -3.73
C ALA A 604 5.34 -12.91 -5.27
N GLU A 605 5.06 -14.06 -5.88
CA GLU A 605 4.83 -14.13 -7.32
C GLU A 605 3.54 -13.37 -7.67
N LYS A 606 3.64 -12.38 -8.58
CA LYS A 606 2.58 -11.37 -8.79
C LYS A 606 1.27 -11.95 -9.30
N ASP A 607 1.34 -12.98 -10.14
CA ASP A 607 0.19 -13.50 -10.89
C ASP A 607 -0.52 -14.65 -10.17
N SER A 608 0.21 -15.43 -9.36
CA SER A 608 -0.31 -16.59 -8.63
C SER A 608 -0.66 -16.26 -7.17
N HIS A 609 -0.04 -15.24 -6.60
CA HIS A 609 0.04 -14.98 -5.15
C HIS A 609 0.49 -16.22 -4.34
N GLU A 610 1.29 -17.10 -4.93
CA GLU A 610 1.95 -18.20 -4.23
C GLU A 610 3.14 -17.67 -3.42
N THR A 611 3.24 -18.13 -2.18
CA THR A 611 4.44 -17.93 -1.35
C THR A 611 5.51 -18.91 -1.82
N LEU A 612 6.63 -18.39 -2.34
CA LEU A 612 7.72 -19.21 -2.86
C LEU A 612 8.80 -19.47 -1.79
N CYS A 613 9.25 -20.71 -1.70
CA CYS A 613 10.28 -21.22 -0.81
C CYS A 613 11.50 -21.68 -1.60
N VAL A 614 12.69 -21.45 -1.07
CA VAL A 614 13.92 -22.08 -1.58
C VAL A 614 13.90 -23.57 -1.22
N THR A 615 14.52 -24.42 -2.06
CA THR A 615 14.67 -25.87 -1.84
C THR A 615 16.14 -26.30 -1.70
N PRO A 616 16.43 -27.53 -1.21
CA PRO A 616 17.77 -28.12 -1.25
C PRO A 616 18.34 -28.32 -2.66
N GLN A 617 17.49 -28.35 -3.69
CA GLN A 617 17.87 -28.40 -5.09
C GLN A 617 18.31 -27.03 -5.64
N ALA A 618 18.31 -25.99 -4.80
CA ALA A 618 18.54 -24.60 -5.18
C ALA A 618 17.55 -24.12 -6.26
N THR A 619 16.26 -24.44 -6.08
CA THR A 619 15.14 -23.91 -6.87
C THR A 619 14.13 -23.19 -5.97
N MET A 620 13.29 -22.35 -6.59
CA MET A 620 12.10 -21.78 -5.97
C MET A 620 10.90 -22.70 -6.22
N GLU A 621 10.22 -23.13 -5.16
CA GLU A 621 8.98 -23.93 -5.25
C GLU A 621 7.87 -23.32 -4.38
N SER A 622 6.62 -23.70 -4.63
CA SER A 622 5.50 -23.33 -3.76
C SER A 622 5.77 -23.81 -2.34
N CYS A 623 5.70 -22.92 -1.34
CA CYS A 623 5.88 -23.30 0.06
C CYS A 623 4.83 -24.33 0.50
N ASP A 624 5.28 -25.52 0.92
CA ASP A 624 4.38 -26.51 1.50
C ASP A 624 3.93 -26.05 2.89
N THR A 625 2.63 -25.77 3.02
CA THR A 625 1.99 -25.33 4.27
C THR A 625 1.48 -26.49 5.13
N THR A 626 1.60 -27.74 4.65
CA THR A 626 1.18 -28.96 5.36
C THR A 626 2.28 -29.56 6.24
N LEU A 627 3.53 -29.10 6.09
CA LEU A 627 4.67 -29.61 6.85
C LEU A 627 4.61 -29.15 8.32
N GLU A 628 4.49 -30.12 9.24
CA GLU A 628 4.53 -29.89 10.68
C GLU A 628 5.95 -29.64 11.21
N THR A 629 6.99 -30.02 10.44
CA THR A 629 8.40 -29.95 10.84
C THR A 629 9.16 -28.78 10.19
N ALA A 630 10.24 -28.36 10.83
CA ALA A 630 11.15 -27.35 10.31
C ALA A 630 11.86 -27.86 9.04
N GLN A 631 12.00 -27.00 8.03
CA GLN A 631 12.82 -27.27 6.85
C GLN A 631 14.19 -26.60 6.96
N TYR A 632 14.27 -25.40 7.53
CA TYR A 632 15.49 -24.61 7.63
C TYR A 632 15.84 -24.17 9.06
N GLU A 633 17.13 -24.13 9.36
CA GLU A 633 17.70 -23.55 10.58
C GLU A 633 18.85 -22.60 10.21
N PHE A 634 18.83 -21.37 10.72
CA PHE A 634 19.95 -20.43 10.61
C PHE A 634 20.66 -20.32 11.96
N ASP A 635 21.88 -20.86 12.04
CA ASP A 635 22.72 -20.77 13.23
C ASP A 635 23.44 -19.40 13.23
N TYR A 636 22.88 -18.42 13.96
CA TYR A 636 23.47 -17.08 14.11
C TYR A 636 24.85 -17.06 14.80
N ASP A 637 25.29 -18.15 15.42
CA ASP A 637 26.61 -18.24 16.07
C ASP A 637 27.69 -18.74 15.12
N THR A 638 27.31 -19.58 14.15
CA THR A 638 28.25 -20.18 13.19
C THR A 638 28.04 -19.73 11.75
N GLY A 639 26.96 -19.00 11.45
CA GLY A 639 26.62 -18.50 10.11
C GLY A 639 26.17 -19.58 9.13
N THR A 640 25.85 -20.80 9.58
CA THR A 640 25.44 -21.90 8.69
C THR A 640 23.93 -21.95 8.51
N ILE A 641 23.47 -22.13 7.28
CA ILE A 641 22.06 -22.44 6.97
C ILE A 641 21.94 -23.94 6.78
N ARG A 642 21.26 -24.63 7.70
CA ARG A 642 21.10 -26.09 7.73
C ARG A 642 19.70 -26.52 7.29
N TRP A 643 19.61 -27.64 6.58
CA TRP A 643 18.35 -28.33 6.29
C TRP A 643 18.01 -29.27 7.45
N THR A 644 16.78 -29.15 7.93
CA THR A 644 16.26 -29.85 9.12
C THR A 644 15.15 -30.85 8.79
N GLY A 645 14.83 -31.05 7.51
CA GLY A 645 13.93 -32.11 7.06
C GLY A 645 14.51 -33.50 7.31
N GLU A 646 13.63 -34.46 7.58
CA GLU A 646 13.95 -35.89 7.81
C GLU A 646 13.98 -36.67 6.47
N ASP A 647 14.72 -36.15 5.50
CA ASP A 647 14.84 -36.70 4.14
C ASP A 647 16.33 -36.86 3.73
N GLU A 648 16.60 -37.06 2.44
CA GLU A 648 17.95 -37.26 1.89
C GLU A 648 18.90 -36.06 2.08
N TRP A 649 18.37 -34.86 2.37
CA TRP A 649 19.12 -33.63 2.59
C TRP A 649 19.41 -33.37 4.07
N LYS A 650 19.01 -34.27 4.97
CA LYS A 650 19.25 -34.17 6.41
C LYS A 650 20.72 -33.91 6.74
N ASP A 651 20.96 -32.97 7.65
CA ASP A 651 22.29 -32.54 8.11
C ASP A 651 23.21 -32.00 6.99
N THR A 652 22.61 -31.54 5.89
CA THR A 652 23.31 -30.71 4.89
C THR A 652 23.15 -29.22 5.19
N CYS A 653 24.15 -28.45 4.79
CA CYS A 653 24.23 -27.00 4.90
C CYS A 653 24.40 -26.36 3.51
N MET A 654 23.86 -25.16 3.36
CA MET A 654 23.98 -24.35 2.14
C MET A 654 25.43 -23.90 1.96
N GLN A 655 26.02 -24.17 0.80
CA GLN A 655 27.42 -23.89 0.49
C GLN A 655 27.55 -23.15 -0.85
N VAL A 656 28.46 -22.17 -0.90
CA VAL A 656 28.97 -21.60 -2.15
C VAL A 656 29.86 -22.65 -2.85
N GLU A 657 29.52 -23.04 -4.08
CA GLU A 657 30.39 -23.87 -4.91
C GLU A 657 31.13 -22.98 -5.92
N PRO A 658 32.49 -22.96 -5.92
CA PRO A 658 33.26 -22.14 -6.84
C PRO A 658 32.96 -22.45 -8.30
N ALA A 659 32.69 -21.40 -9.09
CA ALA A 659 32.49 -21.52 -10.53
C ALA A 659 33.78 -21.85 -11.27
N THR A 660 33.65 -22.55 -12.40
CA THR A 660 34.76 -22.79 -13.34
C THR A 660 34.81 -21.70 -14.40
N GLY A 661 35.85 -20.87 -14.40
CA GLY A 661 36.04 -19.81 -15.39
C GLY A 661 35.33 -18.50 -15.01
N ASN A 662 34.55 -17.94 -15.94
CA ASN A 662 33.89 -16.62 -15.80
C ASN A 662 32.43 -16.71 -15.32
N GLU A 663 31.94 -17.90 -14.97
CA GLU A 663 30.57 -18.09 -14.48
C GLU A 663 30.42 -17.58 -13.03
N LEU A 664 29.19 -17.28 -12.62
CA LEU A 664 28.91 -16.94 -11.22
C LEU A 664 28.89 -18.22 -10.36
N PRO A 665 29.41 -18.18 -9.11
CA PRO A 665 29.34 -19.31 -8.19
C PRO A 665 27.91 -19.82 -7.98
N LEU A 666 27.76 -21.13 -7.83
CA LEU A 666 26.46 -21.77 -7.61
C LEU A 666 26.23 -22.03 -6.12
N VAL A 667 24.97 -22.24 -5.76
CA VAL A 667 24.59 -22.71 -4.42
C VAL A 667 24.36 -24.22 -4.48
N LYS A 668 24.96 -24.97 -3.56
CA LYS A 668 24.66 -26.39 -3.36
C LYS A 668 24.58 -26.74 -1.89
N TRP A 669 23.80 -27.77 -1.59
CA TRP A 669 23.71 -28.37 -0.28
C TRP A 669 24.75 -29.48 -0.15
N LYS A 670 25.55 -29.44 0.93
CA LYS A 670 26.67 -30.34 1.23
C LYS A 670 26.63 -30.70 2.71
N PRO A 671 27.26 -31.79 3.18
CA PRO A 671 27.34 -32.10 4.61
C PRO A 671 27.84 -30.89 5.43
N CYS A 672 27.18 -30.60 6.55
CA CYS A 672 27.51 -29.44 7.37
C CYS A 672 28.93 -29.52 7.96
N ASP A 673 29.75 -28.52 7.65
CA ASP A 673 31.08 -28.30 8.22
C ASP A 673 31.16 -26.89 8.82
N LYS A 674 31.19 -26.82 10.16
CA LYS A 674 31.28 -25.56 10.90
C LYS A 674 32.62 -24.84 10.73
N ALA A 675 33.66 -25.46 10.16
CA ALA A 675 34.93 -24.81 9.82
C ALA A 675 34.99 -24.31 8.37
N ASN A 676 34.11 -24.77 7.47
CA ASN A 676 34.15 -24.42 6.05
C ASN A 676 33.71 -22.96 5.82
N PRO A 677 34.56 -22.07 5.27
CA PRO A 677 34.21 -20.68 5.01
C PRO A 677 33.12 -20.52 3.94
N ASP A 678 32.99 -21.44 3.00
CA ASP A 678 31.96 -21.39 1.95
C ASP A 678 30.56 -21.77 2.44
N GLN A 679 30.44 -22.28 3.67
CA GLN A 679 29.16 -22.50 4.37
C GLN A 679 28.79 -21.34 5.32
N LYS A 680 29.50 -20.21 5.25
CA LYS A 680 29.31 -19.05 6.13
C LYS A 680 28.50 -17.94 5.46
N TRP A 681 27.39 -17.59 6.10
CA TRP A 681 26.41 -16.64 5.62
C TRP A 681 26.07 -15.60 6.69
N SER A 682 25.86 -14.37 6.23
CA SER A 682 25.32 -13.23 6.98
C SER A 682 23.85 -13.06 6.61
N TRP A 683 22.96 -13.02 7.61
CA TRP A 683 21.54 -12.68 7.43
C TRP A 683 21.12 -11.77 8.58
N PRO A 684 20.53 -10.59 8.32
CA PRO A 684 19.97 -9.77 9.40
C PRO A 684 18.85 -10.50 10.17
N PRO A 685 18.87 -10.46 11.52
CA PRO A 685 17.75 -10.91 12.34
C PRO A 685 16.53 -9.99 12.16
N PHE A 686 15.35 -10.43 12.60
CA PHE A 686 14.14 -9.61 12.63
C PHE A 686 13.70 -9.30 14.08
N PRO A 687 13.34 -8.05 14.45
CA PRO A 687 13.27 -6.82 13.66
C PRO A 687 14.64 -6.35 13.17
N SER A 688 14.64 -5.49 12.15
CA SER A 688 15.81 -4.78 11.69
C SER A 688 15.44 -3.37 11.19
N SER A 689 15.96 -2.35 11.88
CA SER A 689 15.91 -0.95 11.45
C SER A 689 16.49 -0.72 10.05
N ARG A 690 17.32 -1.64 9.55
CA ARG A 690 18.13 -1.53 8.33
C ARG A 690 17.34 -1.11 7.09
N TYR A 691 16.12 -1.61 6.95
CA TYR A 691 15.25 -1.40 5.78
C TYR A 691 14.20 -0.30 5.99
N LEU A 692 14.34 0.51 7.05
CA LEU A 692 13.54 1.71 7.24
C LEU A 692 14.13 2.93 6.51
N PRO A 693 13.29 3.89 6.07
CA PRO A 693 13.76 5.18 5.58
C PRO A 693 14.60 5.94 6.61
N GLU A 694 15.59 6.70 6.14
CA GLU A 694 16.47 7.50 7.02
C GLU A 694 15.71 8.56 7.83
N GLU A 695 14.58 9.06 7.33
CA GLU A 695 13.70 9.95 8.09
C GLU A 695 13.04 9.24 9.27
N GLU A 696 12.48 8.05 9.04
CA GLU A 696 11.87 7.21 10.09
C GLU A 696 12.89 6.78 11.14
N LYS A 697 14.10 6.40 10.73
CA LYS A 697 15.20 6.13 11.67
C LYS A 697 15.56 7.36 12.49
N ARG A 698 15.50 8.59 11.94
CA ARG A 698 15.70 9.82 12.74
C ARG A 698 14.53 10.05 13.71
N HIS A 699 13.29 9.88 13.26
CA HIS A 699 12.09 10.09 14.07
C HIS A 699 12.03 9.11 15.25
N ARG A 700 12.34 7.83 15.00
CA ARG A 700 12.44 6.76 16.01
C ARG A 700 13.70 6.84 16.88
N GLY A 701 14.57 7.84 16.68
CA GLY A 701 15.82 8.03 17.43
C GLY A 701 16.95 7.07 17.07
N LEU A 702 16.77 6.17 16.10
CA LEU A 702 17.73 5.14 15.70
C LEU A 702 19.00 5.73 15.07
N LEU A 703 18.88 6.78 14.22
CA LEU A 703 20.05 7.48 13.65
C LEU A 703 20.72 8.48 14.61
N GLN A 704 20.08 8.78 15.75
CA GLN A 704 20.74 9.49 16.83
C GLN A 704 21.35 8.47 17.77
N GLY A 705 22.56 7.98 17.42
CA GLY A 705 23.43 7.33 18.41
C GLY A 705 23.41 8.17 19.70
N PRO A 706 23.27 7.54 20.88
CA PRO A 706 22.73 8.19 22.07
C PRO A 706 23.44 9.51 22.38
N LYS A 707 22.70 10.50 22.87
CA LYS A 707 23.22 11.84 23.24
C LYS A 707 24.20 11.74 24.42
N LEU A 708 25.42 11.29 24.14
CA LEU A 708 26.54 11.12 25.07
C LEU A 708 27.21 12.48 25.36
N MET A 709 26.43 13.45 25.82
CA MET A 709 26.94 14.66 26.47
C MET A 709 26.61 14.61 27.96
N GLY A 710 27.54 14.06 28.75
CA GLY A 710 27.51 14.15 30.21
C GLY A 710 27.66 12.83 30.97
N GLU A 711 27.57 11.66 30.33
CA GLU A 711 27.73 10.38 31.05
C GLU A 711 29.22 10.04 31.32
N PRO A 712 29.53 9.52 32.52
CA PRO A 712 30.90 9.17 32.91
C PRO A 712 31.42 7.99 32.10
N ARG A 713 32.60 8.17 31.48
CA ARG A 713 33.36 7.06 30.89
C ARG A 713 34.00 6.24 31.99
N VAL A 714 33.99 4.91 31.87
CA VAL A 714 34.60 4.01 32.85
C VAL A 714 35.66 3.08 32.24
N LEU A 715 36.67 2.76 33.06
CA LEU A 715 37.61 1.66 32.89
C LEU A 715 37.25 0.54 33.85
N ILE A 716 37.13 -0.69 33.35
CA ILE A 716 36.89 -1.90 34.15
C ILE A 716 38.23 -2.63 34.29
N LYS A 717 38.81 -2.60 35.50
CA LYS A 717 40.14 -3.18 35.82
C LYS A 717 39.97 -4.45 36.65
N SER A 718 40.78 -5.49 36.42
CA SER A 718 40.71 -6.69 37.25
C SER A 718 41.16 -6.38 38.68
N LYS A 719 40.47 -6.95 39.68
CA LYS A 719 40.89 -6.88 41.09
C LYS A 719 41.98 -7.90 41.41
N GLU A 720 42.03 -9.00 40.67
CA GLU A 720 43.04 -10.05 40.76
C GLU A 720 44.40 -9.60 40.18
N ASP A 721 44.38 -8.96 39.00
CA ASP A 721 45.55 -8.29 38.41
C ASP A 721 45.19 -6.85 38.00
N PRO A 722 45.49 -5.85 38.86
CA PRO A 722 45.25 -4.44 38.57
C PRO A 722 45.97 -3.86 37.35
N SER A 723 46.89 -4.61 36.71
CA SER A 723 47.50 -4.23 35.45
C SER A 723 46.62 -4.53 34.24
N LEU A 724 45.57 -5.35 34.38
CA LEU A 724 44.66 -5.76 33.32
C LEU A 724 43.35 -4.96 33.31
N CYS A 725 42.96 -4.51 32.12
CA CYS A 725 41.71 -3.82 31.81
C CYS A 725 40.89 -4.64 30.83
N VAL A 726 39.56 -4.61 30.95
CA VAL A 726 38.66 -5.15 29.91
C VAL A 726 38.86 -4.37 28.61
N ASP A 727 38.98 -5.08 27.50
CA ASP A 727 39.30 -4.54 26.17
C ASP A 727 38.45 -5.27 25.10
N ALA A 728 37.92 -4.53 24.13
CA ALA A 728 37.24 -5.08 22.97
C ALA A 728 38.26 -5.48 21.90
N LEU A 729 38.51 -6.79 21.76
CA LEU A 729 39.56 -7.35 20.91
C LEU A 729 38.99 -7.92 19.61
N PRO A 730 39.66 -7.73 18.45
CA PRO A 730 39.31 -8.42 17.22
C PRO A 730 39.37 -9.94 17.39
N HIS A 731 38.35 -10.66 16.94
CA HIS A 731 38.28 -12.12 17.02
C HIS A 731 38.10 -12.74 15.62
N PRO A 732 38.93 -13.72 15.20
CA PRO A 732 38.88 -14.33 13.87
C PRO A 732 37.47 -14.80 13.47
N ASP A 733 36.79 -15.51 14.37
CA ASP A 733 35.49 -16.15 14.07
C ASP A 733 34.25 -15.30 14.40
N HIS A 734 34.42 -14.13 15.05
CA HIS A 734 33.28 -13.40 15.66
C HIS A 734 33.36 -11.86 15.55
N GLY A 735 34.31 -11.32 14.77
CA GLY A 735 34.49 -9.87 14.62
C GLY A 735 35.16 -9.23 15.84
N THR A 736 34.42 -9.10 16.95
CA THR A 736 34.90 -8.46 18.19
C THR A 736 34.38 -9.21 19.42
N ARG A 737 35.27 -9.48 20.39
CA ARG A 737 34.96 -10.10 21.70
C ARG A 737 35.54 -9.29 22.86
N LEU A 738 35.06 -9.56 24.07
CA LEU A 738 35.71 -9.08 25.28
C LEU A 738 36.93 -9.94 25.63
N GLY A 739 37.99 -9.28 26.09
CA GLY A 739 39.16 -9.89 26.72
C GLY A 739 39.76 -8.95 27.75
N ALA A 740 40.87 -9.35 28.35
CA ALA A 740 41.65 -8.52 29.27
C ALA A 740 43.02 -8.23 28.66
N THR A 741 43.45 -6.97 28.65
CA THR A 741 44.79 -6.56 28.19
C THR A 741 45.40 -5.55 29.15
N ALA A 742 46.71 -5.30 29.02
CA ALA A 742 47.39 -4.27 29.80
C ALA A 742 46.65 -2.91 29.75
N CYS A 743 46.31 -2.37 30.92
CA CYS A 743 45.66 -1.08 31.09
C CYS A 743 46.50 0.05 30.49
N LYS A 744 45.95 0.78 29.52
CA LYS A 744 46.62 1.97 28.96
C LYS A 744 46.28 3.22 29.78
N PRO A 745 47.19 4.20 29.93
CA PRO A 745 46.89 5.47 30.59
C PRO A 745 45.68 6.16 29.93
N GLY A 746 44.62 6.43 30.71
CA GLY A 746 43.36 7.01 30.23
C GLY A 746 42.47 6.09 29.37
N GLY A 747 42.89 4.84 29.11
CA GLY A 747 42.18 3.84 28.31
C GLY A 747 42.24 4.09 26.80
N SER A 748 42.49 3.04 26.00
CA SER A 748 42.18 3.10 24.56
C SER A 748 40.67 3.16 24.33
N VAL A 749 40.27 3.59 23.13
CA VAL A 749 38.88 3.61 22.64
C VAL A 749 38.16 2.26 22.88
N SER A 750 38.89 1.15 22.75
CA SER A 750 38.44 -0.22 22.99
C SER A 750 38.39 -0.67 24.46
N GLN A 751 39.02 0.07 25.38
CA GLN A 751 39.05 -0.19 26.83
C GLN A 751 38.10 0.74 27.61
N ARG A 752 37.41 1.66 26.92
CA ARG A 752 36.52 2.65 27.52
C ARG A 752 35.07 2.28 27.31
N PHE A 753 34.29 2.39 28.37
CA PHE A 753 32.88 2.01 28.39
C PHE A 753 32.00 3.13 28.96
N PHE A 754 30.71 3.09 28.66
CA PHE A 754 29.65 3.88 29.28
C PHE A 754 28.67 2.94 30.00
N ILE A 755 28.04 3.42 31.07
CA ILE A 755 26.99 2.70 31.81
C ILE A 755 25.70 3.49 31.67
N ILE A 756 24.74 3.00 30.88
CA ILE A 756 23.44 3.67 30.73
C ILE A 756 22.66 3.46 32.04
N GLY A 757 22.55 4.51 32.85
CA GLY A 757 21.97 4.42 34.20
C GLY A 757 20.51 3.96 34.26
N ASN A 758 19.76 4.14 33.16
CA ASN A 758 18.33 3.81 33.09
C ASN A 758 18.04 2.38 32.60
N THR A 759 18.98 1.74 31.89
CA THR A 759 18.80 0.39 31.31
C THR A 759 19.76 -0.64 31.91
N GLY A 760 20.79 -0.20 32.63
CA GLY A 760 21.84 -1.09 33.15
C GLY A 760 22.61 -1.76 32.03
N GLN A 761 22.89 -1.07 30.93
CA GLN A 761 23.66 -1.60 29.80
C GLN A 761 25.06 -0.97 29.78
N ILE A 762 26.06 -1.80 29.49
CA ILE A 762 27.44 -1.35 29.30
C ILE A 762 27.74 -1.26 27.80
N MET A 763 28.05 -0.04 27.34
CA MET A 763 28.39 0.28 25.96
C MET A 763 29.88 0.55 25.79
N LEU A 764 30.43 0.28 24.62
CA LEU A 764 31.80 0.64 24.23
C LEU A 764 31.89 2.06 23.67
N ASP A 765 32.94 2.78 24.04
CA ASP A 765 33.28 4.14 23.56
C ASP A 765 33.91 4.12 22.14
N ALA A 766 33.53 3.14 21.32
CA ALA A 766 34.05 2.91 19.98
C ALA A 766 33.01 3.30 18.91
N LYS A 767 33.30 4.37 18.16
CA LYS A 767 32.64 4.61 16.86
C LYS A 767 33.27 3.72 15.80
N THR A 768 32.46 2.89 15.15
CA THR A 768 32.86 2.17 13.93
C THR A 768 32.91 3.13 12.73
N ILE A 769 33.44 2.65 11.60
CA ILE A 769 33.41 3.38 10.32
C ILE A 769 31.96 3.57 9.80
N SER A 770 31.00 2.76 10.26
CA SER A 770 29.56 2.93 9.99
C SER A 770 28.87 3.95 10.90
N GLY A 771 29.46 4.31 12.05
CA GLY A 771 28.92 5.28 13.01
C GLY A 771 28.12 4.66 14.16
N ASP A 772 27.95 3.35 14.17
CA ASP A 772 27.08 2.61 15.08
C ASP A 772 27.70 2.44 16.49
N ALA A 773 26.83 2.18 17.47
CA ALA A 773 27.22 1.96 18.87
C ALA A 773 27.29 0.47 19.23
N LEU A 774 28.21 0.08 20.11
CA LEU A 774 28.49 -1.30 20.49
C LEU A 774 28.16 -1.60 21.97
N CYS A 775 27.48 -2.72 22.23
CA CYS A 775 26.95 -3.14 23.54
C CYS A 775 27.50 -4.52 23.96
N ILE A 776 27.75 -4.72 25.27
CA ILE A 776 28.18 -6.01 25.85
C ILE A 776 26.99 -6.98 25.97
N GLY A 777 27.19 -8.25 25.62
CA GLY A 777 26.21 -9.33 25.83
C GLY A 777 26.82 -10.69 26.19
N TYR A 778 25.99 -11.54 26.81
CA TYR A 778 26.37 -12.89 27.25
C TYR A 778 26.68 -13.83 26.05
N PRO A 779 27.66 -14.76 26.16
CA PRO A 779 28.57 -14.97 27.28
C PRO A 779 29.86 -14.12 27.22
N ASP A 780 30.26 -13.61 26.05
CA ASP A 780 31.53 -12.89 25.84
C ASP A 780 31.55 -11.95 24.62
N ARG A 781 30.37 -11.52 24.14
CA ARG A 781 30.22 -10.87 22.83
C ARG A 781 29.94 -9.37 22.90
N VAL A 782 30.25 -8.71 21.79
CA VAL A 782 29.95 -7.31 21.53
C VAL A 782 29.01 -7.24 20.32
N PHE A 783 27.88 -6.54 20.45
CA PHE A 783 26.84 -6.42 19.42
C PHE A 783 26.54 -4.96 19.09
N LEU A 784 25.86 -4.67 17.97
CA LEU A 784 25.29 -3.35 17.73
C LEU A 784 24.16 -3.07 18.74
N CYS A 785 24.15 -1.90 19.37
CA CYS A 785 23.14 -1.56 20.38
C CYS A 785 21.73 -1.39 19.81
N GLU A 786 21.59 -1.15 18.49
CA GLU A 786 20.32 -1.11 17.77
C GLU A 786 19.64 -2.49 17.61
N ASP A 787 20.31 -3.59 17.96
CA ASP A 787 19.76 -4.96 17.93
C ASP A 787 18.79 -5.16 19.12
N GLU A 788 17.68 -4.42 19.13
CA GLU A 788 16.79 -4.22 20.29
C GLU A 788 16.31 -5.53 20.95
N LYS A 789 16.10 -6.61 20.18
CA LYS A 789 15.72 -7.91 20.76
C LYS A 789 16.84 -8.57 21.57
N ARG A 790 18.11 -8.33 21.22
CA ARG A 790 19.25 -8.77 22.04
C ARG A 790 19.47 -7.86 23.24
N THR A 791 19.13 -6.57 23.17
CA THR A 791 19.39 -5.63 24.28
C THR A 791 18.26 -5.53 25.29
N ARG A 792 16.99 -5.80 24.92
CA ARG A 792 15.83 -5.73 25.83
C ARG A 792 15.76 -6.80 26.92
N ASN A 793 16.36 -7.98 26.70
CA ASN A 793 16.35 -9.07 27.69
C ASN A 793 17.60 -9.09 28.60
N PHE A 794 18.63 -8.29 28.33
CA PHE A 794 19.92 -8.41 29.00
C PHE A 794 20.38 -7.08 29.60
N SER A 795 20.41 -7.01 30.94
CA SER A 795 21.05 -5.92 31.69
C SER A 795 22.33 -6.41 32.36
N VAL A 796 23.39 -5.62 32.26
CA VAL A 796 24.71 -5.82 32.89
C VAL A 796 24.86 -4.82 34.04
N GLU A 797 24.54 -5.25 35.26
CA GLU A 797 24.60 -4.44 36.49
C GLU A 797 26.02 -4.49 37.09
N ILE A 798 26.57 -3.34 37.48
CA ILE A 798 27.78 -3.27 38.31
C ILE A 798 27.35 -3.10 39.76
N ARG A 799 27.64 -4.08 40.60
CA ARG A 799 27.27 -4.09 42.02
C ARG A 799 28.32 -3.40 42.89
N GLN A 800 27.89 -2.87 44.03
CA GLN A 800 28.74 -2.15 44.99
C GLN A 800 29.94 -2.95 45.54
N ASN A 801 29.97 -4.27 45.35
CA ASN A 801 31.11 -5.12 45.73
C ASN A 801 32.14 -5.32 44.60
N GLY A 802 31.90 -4.77 43.40
CA GLY A 802 32.76 -4.93 42.22
C GLY A 802 32.36 -6.08 41.28
N LEU A 803 31.23 -6.76 41.51
CA LEU A 803 30.72 -7.75 40.55
C LEU A 803 30.09 -7.06 39.34
N VAL A 804 30.52 -7.42 38.13
CA VAL A 804 29.82 -7.09 36.87
C VAL A 804 28.93 -8.27 36.52
N VAL A 805 27.62 -8.09 36.53
CA VAL A 805 26.62 -9.18 36.58
C VAL A 805 25.65 -9.10 35.41
N TRP A 806 25.53 -10.20 34.66
CA TRP A 806 24.48 -10.38 33.66
C TRP A 806 23.15 -10.82 34.31
N THR A 807 22.06 -10.18 33.88
CA THR A 807 20.69 -10.36 34.38
C THR A 807 19.68 -10.42 33.22
N ASP A 808 18.62 -11.22 33.39
CA ASP A 808 17.61 -11.61 32.38
C ASP A 808 16.43 -10.61 32.25
N SER A 809 16.37 -9.62 33.14
CA SER A 809 15.38 -8.53 33.14
C SER A 809 15.76 -7.45 34.17
N PRO A 810 15.62 -6.15 33.86
CA PRO A 810 15.84 -5.04 34.80
C PRO A 810 14.95 -5.11 36.05
N GLU A 811 13.78 -5.75 35.94
CA GLU A 811 12.75 -5.81 36.99
C GLU A 811 13.05 -6.86 38.07
N THR A 812 13.74 -7.95 37.70
CA THR A 812 13.98 -9.09 38.60
C THR A 812 15.34 -9.04 39.30
N ARG A 813 16.34 -8.37 38.70
CA ARG A 813 17.73 -8.22 39.20
C ARG A 813 18.42 -9.52 39.66
N GLN A 814 17.95 -10.68 39.22
CA GLN A 814 18.55 -11.95 39.62
C GLN A 814 19.85 -12.19 38.84
N ALA A 815 20.97 -12.28 39.56
CA ALA A 815 22.27 -12.59 38.98
C ALA A 815 22.26 -13.97 38.33
N LYS A 816 22.52 -14.04 37.02
CA LYS A 816 22.62 -15.29 36.26
C LYS A 816 24.07 -15.69 36.04
N ALA A 817 24.90 -14.74 35.65
CA ALA A 817 26.33 -14.91 35.44
C ALA A 817 27.11 -13.66 35.85
N CYS A 818 28.35 -13.85 36.27
CA CYS A 818 29.28 -12.81 36.67
C CYS A 818 30.46 -12.79 35.69
N LEU A 819 30.98 -11.60 35.39
CA LEU A 819 32.12 -11.42 34.51
C LEU A 819 33.37 -11.98 35.20
N THR A 820 33.95 -13.06 34.67
CA THR A 820 35.09 -13.78 35.23
C THR A 820 36.33 -13.57 34.35
N LEU A 821 37.48 -13.29 34.96
CA LEU A 821 38.79 -13.39 34.34
C LEU A 821 39.18 -14.87 34.26
N VAL A 822 39.34 -15.40 33.05
CA VAL A 822 39.68 -16.80 32.78
C VAL A 822 41.12 -16.90 32.30
N ASP A 823 41.85 -17.87 32.87
CA ASP A 823 43.32 -17.91 32.91
C ASP A 823 44.03 -17.81 31.54
N ALA A 824 45.17 -17.12 31.52
CA ALA A 824 45.76 -16.42 30.38
C ALA A 824 46.47 -17.29 29.34
N HIS A 825 46.54 -18.61 29.54
CA HIS A 825 47.50 -19.50 28.86
C HIS A 825 47.14 -19.93 27.41
N LYS A 826 46.34 -19.14 26.66
CA LYS A 826 45.95 -19.46 25.26
C LYS A 826 46.24 -18.39 24.20
N PHE A 827 46.77 -17.22 24.56
CA PHE A 827 47.36 -16.28 23.59
C PHE A 827 48.88 -16.27 23.69
N SER A 828 49.56 -16.04 22.56
CA SER A 828 51.02 -16.08 22.42
C SER A 828 51.76 -14.85 22.98
N SER A 829 51.14 -14.09 23.88
CA SER A 829 51.70 -12.87 24.49
C SER A 829 51.45 -12.86 26.01
N PRO A 830 52.47 -12.58 26.85
CA PRO A 830 52.38 -12.67 28.32
C PRO A 830 51.66 -11.48 28.99
N SER A 831 50.59 -10.96 28.36
CA SER A 831 49.92 -9.71 28.76
C SER A 831 48.44 -9.64 28.37
N GLN A 832 47.82 -10.80 28.14
CA GLN A 832 46.42 -10.93 27.70
C GLN A 832 45.72 -12.07 28.46
N GLY A 833 44.54 -11.79 29.03
CA GLY A 833 43.66 -12.77 29.67
C GLY A 833 42.31 -12.87 28.95
N PHE A 834 41.55 -13.94 29.20
CA PHE A 834 40.19 -14.06 28.68
C PHE A 834 39.18 -13.50 29.68
N VAL A 835 38.07 -12.95 29.20
CA VAL A 835 36.98 -12.50 30.06
C VAL A 835 35.68 -13.09 29.54
N ARG A 836 34.90 -13.72 30.42
CA ARG A 836 33.65 -14.39 30.07
C ARG A 836 32.67 -14.34 31.24
N PHE A 837 31.38 -14.24 30.95
CA PHE A 837 30.33 -14.41 31.96
C PHE A 837 30.19 -15.89 32.33
N GLU A 838 30.51 -16.23 33.58
CA GLU A 838 30.35 -17.58 34.16
C GLU A 838 29.40 -17.57 35.35
N ALA A 839 29.06 -18.72 35.93
CA ALA A 839 28.19 -18.78 37.10
C ALA A 839 28.79 -17.98 38.27
N CYS A 840 28.01 -17.06 38.84
CA CYS A 840 28.46 -16.24 39.97
C CYS A 840 28.87 -17.12 41.17
N ALA A 841 30.04 -16.83 41.74
CA ALA A 841 30.55 -17.53 42.91
C ALA A 841 29.59 -17.40 44.11
N LYS A 842 29.48 -18.47 44.92
CA LYS A 842 28.62 -18.49 46.13
C LYS A 842 29.17 -17.65 47.28
N THR A 843 30.45 -17.28 47.21
CA THR A 843 31.18 -16.48 48.19
C THR A 843 31.64 -15.19 47.52
N ALA A 844 31.49 -14.05 48.20
CA ALA A 844 31.72 -12.72 47.61
C ALA A 844 33.20 -12.35 47.37
N ASP A 845 34.13 -13.28 47.65
CA ASP A 845 35.58 -13.06 47.69
C ASP A 845 36.34 -13.74 46.54
N ASP A 846 35.66 -14.24 45.51
CA ASP A 846 36.31 -14.78 44.31
C ASP A 846 36.95 -13.63 43.49
N ALA A 847 38.27 -13.46 43.65
CA ALA A 847 39.03 -12.37 43.06
C ALA A 847 38.91 -12.29 41.52
N SER A 848 38.71 -13.44 40.85
CA SER A 848 38.59 -13.53 39.39
C SER A 848 37.29 -12.93 38.85
N GLN A 849 36.25 -12.82 39.69
CA GLN A 849 34.94 -12.26 39.33
C GLN A 849 34.79 -10.78 39.75
N LEU A 850 35.77 -10.23 40.46
CA LEU A 850 35.73 -8.88 41.02
C LEU A 850 36.49 -7.89 40.14
N TRP A 851 35.82 -6.80 39.78
CA TRP A 851 36.35 -5.74 38.93
C TRP A 851 36.27 -4.39 39.63
N ILE A 852 37.31 -3.59 39.45
CA ILE A 852 37.40 -2.21 39.91
C ILE A 852 36.96 -1.31 38.77
N VAL A 853 35.86 -0.58 38.97
CA VAL A 853 35.33 0.35 37.96
C VAL A 853 35.77 1.76 38.32
N LYS A 854 36.48 2.41 37.41
CA LYS A 854 37.01 3.76 37.60
C LYS A 854 36.45 4.73 36.58
N GLU A 855 35.96 5.86 37.06
CA GLU A 855 35.54 6.97 36.22
C GLU A 855 36.74 7.72 35.63
N ILE A 856 36.60 8.09 34.36
CA ILE A 856 37.59 8.84 33.58
C ILE A 856 37.04 10.24 33.32
N GLN A 857 37.69 11.25 33.90
CA GLN A 857 37.47 12.65 33.51
C GLN A 857 38.78 13.20 32.94
N ASN A 858 38.71 13.89 31.80
CA ASN A 858 39.85 14.50 31.09
C ASN A 858 41.06 13.58 30.83
N GLY A 859 40.82 12.26 30.67
CA GLY A 859 41.88 11.27 30.41
C GLY A 859 42.62 10.77 31.66
N THR A 860 42.16 11.14 32.86
CA THR A 860 42.71 10.70 34.15
C THR A 860 41.69 9.88 34.95
N ASP A 861 42.16 8.87 35.69
CA ASP A 861 41.38 8.15 36.70
C ASP A 861 41.00 9.15 37.83
N VAL A 862 39.71 9.46 38.04
CA VAL A 862 39.30 10.49 39.03
C VAL A 862 38.64 9.91 40.29
N THR A 863 37.87 8.84 40.18
CA THR A 863 37.15 8.22 41.31
C THR A 863 37.09 6.70 41.18
N SER A 864 37.00 6.01 42.32
CA SER A 864 36.69 4.58 42.40
C SER A 864 35.36 4.39 43.14
N SER A 865 34.44 3.62 42.56
CA SER A 865 33.25 3.10 43.23
C SER A 865 33.46 1.64 43.62
#